data_AF-A0A2Y9C501-F1
#
_entry.id   AF-A0A2Y9C501-F1
#
_cell.length_a   1.000
_cell.length_b   1.000
_cell.length_c   1.000
_cell.angle_alpha   90.00
_cell.angle_beta   90.00
_cell.angle_gamma   90.00
#
_symmetry.space_group_name_H-M   'P 1'
#
loop_
_entity.id
_entity.type
_entity.pdbx_description
1 polymer ?
#
loop_
_entity_poly.entity_id
_entity_poly.type
_entity_poly.pdbx_seq_one_letter_code
_entity_poly.pdbx_strand_id
1 'polypeptide(L)'
;MKNWYKKPVTKGILLLLAHITAVFAVLSMVIILSFSGSLGSENFLKTSGRPYEESSSFKNMVYDATWEVMEGIAMKNNFESDGKYNPNKLVDIVDLAKNGRITGEGENGLVYELEDLVNWSNEYIDDGSDYDDANVVVCEKPDGTYHYYYMSEFKSLLEDGKLKIELENSTQDQFLSELERGNYTSGYYDTIDIKSENGDTEYTDCWTFNNALKEKYTPVGAANILEAVNNTPELNGKLSRVYGYLQNILNSLSYQVDRYLYSGDTWEEGNTNFTYMFVDENEKKVYTNNSKFKNYDDVKDYLETMKSGTDHKYLIVKPKLAEFESNMDISANEWRSMVKSYNYSKKADCIFAASIDTNFPIQDAFYTDAQDYNTYAPYMKLASVGSILCSILFFVILIWMTLIAGRCGEDGEVRLNAFDKWPTEIGAGAVIVLWIVPAMLIGSSMGGFYASTVHETTSDIYATGVITKSYQTYGDYLGASDLILAGILAAFTTFWFLFGFLSLVRRIKAKTLWSNSLLRRVCRFLKEMWRNRSVTFKAVLLLAVFILLHWFAMAMNDGGWFFMMMLASEAVALYFVVKSAIAKSQIKKGIKEIASGNVDYQIPLDRLRGENLDIAERVNDIGNGLQRAVEEGMKSERLKTDLITNVSHDIKTPLTSIINYVDLLKRENFNDPKIQGYLDILETKAQRLKTLTEDVVEASKVSSGNITLELMDVNLVEMINQTEGEFAEKFEAKNLQVVQNLPDGPAMIHVDGRRMWRVLENIYNNAAKYAMPGTRVYADLWVDEEHVRFSLKNISEQPLNISADELTERFIRGDISRSTEGSGLGLSIAKSLTQMQGGEFRLYLDGDLFKATIEFPRVR
;
A
#
# COMPACT_ATOMS: atom_id res chain seq x y z
N MET A 1 -22.34 -51.39 5.46
CA MET A 1 -21.75 -50.39 6.39
C MET A 1 -20.67 -49.51 5.74
N LYS A 2 -20.87 -48.94 4.53
CA LYS A 2 -19.76 -48.29 3.77
C LYS A 2 -19.58 -46.77 3.95
N ASN A 3 -20.44 -46.07 4.71
CA ASN A 3 -20.38 -44.59 4.82
C ASN A 3 -20.57 -44.03 6.25
N TRP A 4 -20.35 -44.83 7.30
CA TRP A 4 -20.60 -44.39 8.69
C TRP A 4 -19.77 -43.14 9.07
N TYR A 5 -18.53 -43.06 8.59
CA TYR A 5 -17.62 -41.91 8.82
C TYR A 5 -18.07 -40.59 8.18
N LYS A 6 -19.09 -40.60 7.30
CA LYS A 6 -19.67 -39.40 6.69
C LYS A 6 -20.91 -38.89 7.44
N LYS A 7 -21.42 -39.64 8.42
CA LYS A 7 -22.65 -39.28 9.15
C LYS A 7 -22.43 -38.04 10.03
N PRO A 8 -23.43 -37.15 10.18
CA PRO A 8 -23.34 -35.96 11.03
C PRO A 8 -22.91 -36.27 12.46
N VAL A 9 -23.42 -37.37 13.03
CA VAL A 9 -23.09 -37.83 14.39
C VAL A 9 -21.58 -38.09 14.53
N THR A 10 -20.96 -38.78 13.57
CA THR A 10 -19.52 -39.05 13.60
C THR A 10 -18.71 -37.76 13.49
N LYS A 11 -19.17 -36.77 12.70
CA LYS A 11 -18.52 -35.46 12.63
C LYS A 11 -18.62 -34.69 13.94
N GLY A 12 -19.77 -34.76 14.61
CA GLY A 12 -19.97 -34.17 15.93
C GLY A 12 -19.05 -34.78 17.00
N ILE A 13 -18.92 -36.11 17.00
CA ILE A 13 -18.00 -36.82 17.91
C ILE A 13 -16.55 -36.42 17.64
N LEU A 14 -16.12 -36.37 16.37
CA LEU A 14 -14.76 -35.94 16.01
C LEU A 14 -14.48 -34.49 16.43
N LEU A 15 -15.45 -33.58 16.24
CA LEU A 15 -15.32 -32.19 16.70
C LEU A 15 -15.17 -32.11 18.22
N LEU A 16 -15.99 -32.86 18.97
CA LEU A 16 -15.91 -32.89 20.43
C LEU A 16 -14.57 -33.47 20.92
N LEU A 17 -14.10 -34.57 20.32
CA LEU A 17 -12.79 -35.15 20.61
C LEU A 17 -11.65 -34.18 20.27
N ALA A 18 -11.75 -33.41 19.18
CA ALA A 18 -10.76 -32.39 18.84
C ALA A 18 -10.66 -31.30 19.91
N HIS A 19 -11.78 -30.86 20.48
CA HIS A 19 -11.77 -29.88 21.57
C HIS A 19 -11.17 -30.47 22.85
N ILE A 20 -11.59 -31.67 23.24
CA ILE A 20 -11.07 -32.35 24.43
C ILE A 20 -9.55 -32.52 24.31
N THR A 21 -9.07 -33.07 23.20
CA THR A 21 -7.63 -33.30 22.99
C THR A 21 -6.83 -32.00 22.96
N ALA A 22 -7.33 -30.95 22.30
CA ALA A 22 -6.66 -29.65 22.30
C ALA A 22 -6.59 -29.02 23.70
N VAL A 23 -7.70 -29.03 24.45
CA VAL A 23 -7.75 -28.49 25.82
C VAL A 23 -6.81 -29.26 26.74
N PHE A 24 -6.83 -30.59 26.71
CA PHE A 24 -5.92 -31.41 27.51
C PHE A 24 -4.45 -31.17 27.14
N ALA A 25 -4.13 -31.02 25.85
CA ALA A 25 -2.77 -30.72 25.42
C ALA A 25 -2.30 -29.35 25.92
N VAL A 26 -3.14 -28.31 25.83
CA VAL A 26 -2.81 -26.97 26.33
C VAL A 26 -2.68 -26.96 27.85
N LEU A 27 -3.61 -27.55 28.59
CA LEU A 27 -3.53 -27.62 30.06
C LEU A 27 -2.28 -28.39 30.51
N SER A 28 -1.94 -29.49 29.83
CA SER A 28 -0.72 -30.24 30.12
C SER A 28 0.52 -29.41 29.83
N MET A 29 0.53 -28.65 28.73
CA MET A 29 1.63 -27.74 28.38
C MET A 29 1.78 -26.61 29.41
N VAL A 30 0.67 -26.03 29.86
CA VAL A 30 0.63 -25.01 30.91
C VAL A 30 1.26 -25.53 32.19
N ILE A 31 0.89 -26.74 32.65
CA ILE A 31 1.48 -27.38 33.84
C ILE A 31 2.99 -27.63 33.64
N ILE A 32 3.39 -28.11 32.46
CA ILE A 32 4.80 -28.37 32.15
C ILE A 32 5.62 -27.08 32.18
N LEU A 33 5.13 -26.01 31.54
CA LEU A 33 5.84 -24.73 31.46
C LEU A 33 5.99 -24.10 32.84
N SER A 34 4.91 -24.05 33.62
CA SER A 34 4.93 -23.44 34.95
C SER A 34 5.83 -24.19 35.95
N PHE A 35 5.96 -25.50 35.82
CA PHE A 35 6.84 -26.30 36.68
C PHE A 35 8.26 -26.48 36.11
N SER A 36 8.46 -26.27 34.80
CA SER A 36 9.82 -26.26 34.23
C SER A 36 10.64 -25.05 34.66
N GLY A 37 9.97 -23.93 34.97
CA GLY A 37 10.61 -22.73 35.52
C GLY A 37 11.26 -22.97 36.88
N SER A 38 10.68 -23.83 37.73
CA SER A 38 11.23 -24.16 39.06
C SER A 38 12.32 -25.24 39.02
N LEU A 39 12.30 -26.15 38.04
CA LEU A 39 13.25 -27.27 37.97
C LEU A 39 14.59 -26.96 37.28
N GLY A 40 14.73 -25.81 36.60
CA GLY A 40 15.90 -25.52 35.76
C GLY A 40 16.03 -26.46 34.54
N SER A 41 17.20 -26.51 33.91
CA SER A 41 17.46 -27.18 32.63
C SER A 41 17.43 -28.72 32.66
N GLU A 42 16.90 -29.34 33.71
CA GLU A 42 16.93 -30.79 33.87
C GLU A 42 15.77 -31.49 33.14
N ASN A 43 16.03 -32.73 32.73
CA ASN A 43 15.04 -33.53 32.01
C ASN A 43 13.96 -34.01 32.99
N PHE A 44 12.85 -33.28 33.08
CA PHE A 44 11.70 -33.55 33.98
C PHE A 44 11.20 -35.02 33.96
N LEU A 45 11.44 -35.76 32.86
CA LEU A 45 11.16 -37.19 32.76
C LEU A 45 11.97 -38.06 33.74
N LYS A 46 13.14 -37.57 34.18
CA LYS A 46 14.02 -38.23 35.16
C LYS A 46 13.75 -37.82 36.60
N THR A 47 13.04 -36.70 36.80
CA THR A 47 12.78 -36.09 38.12
C THR A 47 11.61 -36.75 38.85
N SER A 48 10.65 -37.33 38.12
CA SER A 48 9.49 -38.04 38.66
C SER A 48 9.90 -39.21 39.58
N GLY A 49 9.72 -39.03 40.90
CA GLY A 49 9.89 -40.09 41.91
C GLY A 49 11.15 -39.97 42.78
N ARG A 50 11.94 -38.91 42.65
CA ARG A 50 13.01 -38.57 43.59
C ARG A 50 12.48 -37.68 44.73
N PRO A 51 12.98 -37.84 45.97
CA PRO A 51 12.72 -36.90 47.05
C PRO A 51 13.12 -35.47 46.67
N TYR A 52 12.49 -34.47 47.29
CA TYR A 52 12.73 -33.06 46.99
C TYR A 52 14.19 -32.66 47.20
N GLU A 53 14.81 -33.15 48.26
CA GLU A 53 16.21 -32.91 48.65
C GLU A 53 17.25 -33.51 47.69
N GLU A 54 16.82 -34.34 46.73
CA GLU A 54 17.65 -34.84 45.62
C GLU A 54 17.32 -34.17 44.28
N SER A 55 16.36 -33.24 44.27
CA SER A 55 15.93 -32.51 43.08
C SER A 55 16.86 -31.34 42.73
N SER A 56 16.85 -30.91 41.47
CA SER A 56 17.54 -29.69 41.06
C SER A 56 16.89 -28.41 41.61
N SER A 57 15.58 -28.43 41.90
CA SER A 57 14.88 -27.32 42.56
C SER A 57 15.51 -27.01 43.91
N PHE A 58 15.72 -28.06 44.73
CA PHE A 58 16.40 -27.93 46.02
C PHE A 58 17.82 -27.42 45.86
N LYS A 59 18.60 -27.95 44.90
CA LYS A 59 19.97 -27.48 44.63
C LYS A 59 20.01 -25.98 44.30
N ASN A 60 19.09 -25.51 43.46
CA ASN A 60 18.98 -24.10 43.08
C ASN A 60 18.56 -23.25 44.28
N MET A 61 17.59 -23.69 45.09
CA MET A 61 17.18 -22.98 46.30
C MET A 61 18.33 -22.82 47.30
N VAL A 62 19.13 -23.88 47.51
CA VAL A 62 20.34 -23.79 48.37
C VAL A 62 21.37 -22.82 47.78
N TYR A 63 21.50 -22.80 46.44
CA TYR A 63 22.43 -21.90 45.74
C TYR A 63 22.00 -20.45 45.92
N ASP A 64 20.73 -20.14 45.69
CA ASP A 64 20.15 -18.80 45.82
C ASP A 64 20.22 -18.32 47.28
N ALA A 65 19.87 -19.19 48.25
CA ALA A 65 20.03 -18.88 49.67
C ALA A 65 21.48 -18.59 50.05
N THR A 66 22.43 -19.38 49.53
CA THR A 66 23.86 -19.16 49.76
C THR A 66 24.33 -17.85 49.13
N TRP A 67 23.89 -17.54 47.92
CA TRP A 67 24.19 -16.31 47.22
C TRP A 67 23.70 -15.10 48.01
N GLU A 68 22.43 -15.09 48.43
CA GLU A 68 21.83 -14.01 49.21
C GLU A 68 22.53 -13.80 50.55
N VAL A 69 22.90 -14.88 51.24
CA VAL A 69 23.65 -14.80 52.49
C VAL A 69 25.05 -14.22 52.28
N MET A 70 25.77 -14.67 51.24
CA MET A 70 27.10 -14.15 50.94
C MET A 70 27.06 -12.67 50.55
N GLU A 71 26.04 -12.27 49.79
CA GLU A 71 25.78 -10.88 49.44
C GLU A 71 25.44 -10.05 50.68
N GLY A 72 24.57 -10.55 51.56
CA GLY A 72 24.22 -9.89 52.83
C GLY A 72 25.42 -9.74 53.78
N ILE A 73 26.32 -10.73 53.86
CA ILE A 73 27.57 -10.62 54.61
C ILE A 73 28.48 -9.54 54.02
N ALA A 74 28.58 -9.46 52.69
CA ALA A 74 29.35 -8.41 52.02
C ALA A 74 28.77 -7.01 52.29
N MET A 75 27.44 -6.86 52.25
CA MET A 75 26.74 -5.61 52.57
C MET A 75 26.96 -5.18 54.04
N LYS A 76 26.89 -6.10 55.00
CA LYS A 76 27.20 -5.84 56.42
C LYS A 76 28.60 -5.23 56.59
N ASN A 77 29.59 -5.79 55.91
CA ASN A 77 30.96 -5.26 55.96
C ASN A 77 31.08 -3.85 55.39
N ASN A 78 30.26 -3.50 54.38
CA ASN A 78 30.28 -2.19 53.75
C ASN A 78 29.50 -1.14 54.56
N PHE A 79 28.32 -1.46 55.09
CA PHE A 79 27.44 -0.45 55.67
C PHE A 79 27.53 -0.33 57.20
N GLU A 80 28.11 -1.32 57.89
CA GLU A 80 28.21 -1.28 59.35
C GLU A 80 29.51 -0.65 59.86
N SER A 81 29.44 -0.06 61.05
CA SER A 81 30.57 0.24 61.94
C SER A 81 30.20 -0.25 63.34
N ASP A 82 31.12 -0.96 64.02
CA ASP A 82 30.87 -1.62 65.31
C ASP A 82 29.61 -2.53 65.34
N GLY A 83 29.29 -3.15 64.19
CA GLY A 83 28.19 -4.10 64.06
C GLY A 83 26.78 -3.47 63.96
N LYS A 84 26.70 -2.18 63.62
CA LYS A 84 25.44 -1.47 63.32
C LYS A 84 25.59 -0.63 62.07
N TYR A 85 24.50 -0.45 61.33
CA TYR A 85 24.44 0.48 60.21
C TYR A 85 24.98 1.86 60.61
N ASN A 86 25.94 2.38 59.84
CA ASN A 86 26.56 3.67 60.10
C ASN A 86 26.33 4.62 58.90
N PRO A 87 25.33 5.53 58.98
CA PRO A 87 25.06 6.49 57.92
C PRO A 87 26.23 7.45 57.67
N ASN A 88 27.06 7.71 58.68
CA ASN A 88 28.19 8.65 58.60
C ASN A 88 29.49 7.96 58.18
N LYS A 89 29.43 6.72 57.68
CA LYS A 89 30.63 6.00 57.24
C LYS A 89 31.17 6.65 55.96
N LEU A 90 32.46 6.94 55.95
CA LEU A 90 33.10 7.57 54.79
C LEU A 90 33.22 6.56 53.62
N VAL A 91 32.77 6.99 52.45
CA VAL A 91 32.74 6.22 51.21
C VAL A 91 33.67 6.86 50.19
N ASP A 92 34.80 6.22 49.93
CA ASP A 92 35.67 6.56 48.81
C ASP A 92 35.07 5.98 47.51
N ILE A 93 34.69 6.87 46.58
CA ILE A 93 34.05 6.52 45.31
C ILE A 93 34.94 5.62 44.45
N VAL A 94 36.25 5.84 44.48
CA VAL A 94 37.22 5.13 43.66
C VAL A 94 37.47 3.73 44.23
N ASP A 95 37.59 3.62 45.54
CA ASP A 95 37.74 2.33 46.23
C ASP A 95 36.47 1.48 46.07
N LEU A 96 35.29 2.08 46.28
CA LEU A 96 34.01 1.39 46.10
C LEU A 96 33.84 0.90 44.66
N ALA A 97 34.13 1.73 43.65
CA ALA A 97 33.97 1.34 42.26
C ALA A 97 34.96 0.27 41.77
N LYS A 98 36.18 0.22 42.34
CA LYS A 98 37.21 -0.77 41.95
C LYS A 98 37.13 -2.06 42.74
N ASN A 99 36.90 -1.95 44.05
CA ASN A 99 37.06 -3.03 45.00
C ASN A 99 35.72 -3.48 45.63
N GLY A 100 34.62 -2.75 45.38
CA GLY A 100 33.30 -3.06 45.92
C GLY A 100 33.20 -2.93 47.44
N ARG A 101 34.10 -2.15 48.06
CA ARG A 101 34.23 -2.06 49.52
C ARG A 101 34.13 -0.62 50.03
N ILE A 102 33.59 -0.48 51.23
CA ILE A 102 33.60 0.76 52.02
C ILE A 102 34.48 0.55 53.24
N THR A 103 35.72 1.06 53.20
CA THR A 103 36.70 0.93 54.29
C THR A 103 36.40 1.87 55.46
N GLY A 104 35.73 2.99 55.21
CA GLY A 104 35.60 4.08 56.18
C GLY A 104 36.80 5.03 56.21
N GLU A 105 37.77 4.83 55.30
CA GLU A 105 38.98 5.64 55.16
C GLU A 105 38.96 6.34 53.78
N GLY A 106 39.38 7.60 53.75
CA GLY A 106 39.37 8.43 52.53
C GLY A 106 40.76 8.52 51.88
N GLU A 107 41.22 7.47 51.22
CA GLU A 107 42.60 7.40 50.70
C GLU A 107 42.77 8.01 49.29
N ASN A 108 41.76 8.00 48.42
CA ASN A 108 41.88 8.36 47.00
C ASN A 108 41.19 9.68 46.59
N GLY A 109 40.83 10.54 47.55
CA GLY A 109 40.51 11.95 47.31
C GLY A 109 39.08 12.32 46.94
N LEU A 110 38.20 11.38 46.56
CA LEU A 110 36.76 11.66 46.36
C LEU A 110 35.90 10.83 47.32
N VAL A 111 35.50 11.45 48.44
CA VAL A 111 34.90 10.78 49.60
C VAL A 111 33.57 11.44 49.95
N TYR A 112 32.55 10.64 50.25
CA TYR A 112 31.24 11.11 50.72
C TYR A 112 30.84 10.42 52.01
N GLU A 113 29.94 11.03 52.79
CA GLU A 113 29.22 10.29 53.82
C GLU A 113 28.22 9.32 53.16
N LEU A 114 28.07 8.12 53.72
CA LEU A 114 27.21 7.08 53.15
C LEU A 114 25.76 7.57 52.99
N GLU A 115 25.23 8.31 53.98
CA GLU A 115 23.88 8.87 53.94
C GLU A 115 23.67 9.84 52.78
N ASP A 116 24.59 10.80 52.60
CA ASP A 116 24.54 11.75 51.48
C ASP A 116 24.57 11.04 50.13
N LEU A 117 25.44 10.03 49.99
CA LEU A 117 25.56 9.28 48.74
C LEU A 117 24.34 8.39 48.46
N VAL A 118 23.69 7.86 49.50
CA VAL A 118 22.43 7.11 49.39
C VAL A 118 21.28 8.03 49.02
N ASN A 119 21.17 9.20 49.64
CA ASN A 119 20.16 10.20 49.30
C ASN A 119 20.34 10.66 47.86
N TRP A 120 21.58 10.91 47.44
CA TRP A 120 21.87 11.23 46.05
C TRP A 120 21.49 10.09 45.10
N SER A 121 21.75 8.84 45.48
CA SER A 121 21.38 7.65 44.70
C SER A 121 19.87 7.56 44.51
N ASN A 122 19.07 7.78 45.56
CA ASN A 122 17.61 7.82 45.47
C ASN A 122 17.11 8.91 44.53
N GLU A 123 17.59 10.13 44.71
CA GLU A 123 17.20 11.24 43.85
C GLU A 123 17.63 11.04 42.39
N TYR A 124 18.78 10.41 42.15
CA TYR A 124 19.25 10.08 40.81
C TYR A 124 18.37 9.04 40.10
N ILE A 125 17.84 8.06 40.84
CA ILE A 125 16.92 7.05 40.30
C ILE A 125 15.56 7.67 39.97
N ASP A 126 15.06 8.56 40.82
CA ASP A 126 13.75 9.21 40.64
C ASP A 126 13.76 10.28 39.54
N ASP A 127 14.77 11.16 39.54
CA ASP A 127 14.84 12.31 38.61
C ASP A 127 15.55 11.98 37.29
N GLY A 128 16.28 10.87 37.22
CA GLY A 128 17.17 10.52 36.11
C GLY A 128 18.49 11.30 36.10
N SER A 129 19.34 11.04 35.11
CA SER A 129 20.62 11.74 34.96
C SER A 129 20.42 13.16 34.45
N ASP A 130 20.37 14.13 35.35
CA ASP A 130 20.37 15.56 35.02
C ASP A 130 21.81 15.98 34.63
N TYR A 131 22.04 16.16 33.32
CA TYR A 131 23.30 16.67 32.77
C TYR A 131 23.27 18.19 32.54
N ASP A 132 22.21 18.89 32.98
CA ASP A 132 22.02 20.29 32.62
C ASP A 132 22.98 21.22 33.39
N ASP A 133 23.57 22.17 32.63
CA ASP A 133 24.37 23.33 33.07
C ASP A 133 25.76 23.13 33.70
N ALA A 134 26.25 21.91 33.93
CA ALA A 134 27.62 21.70 34.42
C ALA A 134 28.65 21.76 33.27
N ASN A 135 28.73 22.88 32.55
CA ASN A 135 29.79 23.13 31.58
C ASN A 135 31.15 23.13 32.30
N VAL A 136 31.88 22.02 32.25
CA VAL A 136 33.23 21.90 32.81
C VAL A 136 34.23 22.25 31.74
N VAL A 137 35.12 23.18 32.04
CA VAL A 137 36.26 23.54 31.20
C VAL A 137 37.47 22.73 31.67
N VAL A 138 38.04 21.96 30.77
CA VAL A 138 39.29 21.21 30.98
C VAL A 138 40.41 22.03 30.39
N CYS A 139 41.45 22.33 31.18
CA CYS A 139 42.63 23.05 30.73
C CYS A 139 43.90 22.22 30.92
N GLU A 140 44.70 22.09 29.87
CA GLU A 140 45.97 21.35 29.88
C GLU A 140 47.12 22.29 30.27
N LYS A 141 47.91 21.90 31.26
CA LYS A 141 49.12 22.60 31.71
C LYS A 141 50.33 22.21 30.86
N PRO A 142 51.40 23.03 30.82
CA PRO A 142 52.63 22.72 30.09
C PRO A 142 53.33 21.40 30.48
N ASP A 143 53.07 20.88 31.68
CA ASP A 143 53.61 19.61 32.18
C ASP A 143 52.77 18.37 31.78
N GLY A 144 51.68 18.57 31.02
CA GLY A 144 50.76 17.52 30.57
C GLY A 144 49.72 17.10 31.61
N THR A 145 49.64 17.80 32.75
CA THR A 145 48.55 17.61 33.72
C THR A 145 47.37 18.53 33.39
N TYR A 146 46.20 18.21 33.93
CA TYR A 146 44.97 18.94 33.65
C TYR A 146 44.51 19.75 34.86
N HIS A 147 43.79 20.84 34.64
CA HIS A 147 43.03 21.54 35.65
C HIS A 147 41.60 21.72 35.18
N TYR A 148 40.64 21.50 36.09
CA TYR A 148 39.22 21.51 35.78
C TYR A 148 38.54 22.70 36.44
N TYR A 149 37.74 23.44 35.68
CA TYR A 149 36.96 24.58 36.16
C TYR A 149 35.49 24.40 35.82
N TYR A 150 34.60 24.91 36.67
CA TYR A 150 33.26 25.23 36.20
C TYR A 150 33.33 26.45 35.27
N MET A 151 32.50 26.50 34.23
CA MET A 151 32.48 27.59 33.26
C MET A 151 32.33 28.97 33.92
N SER A 152 31.52 29.10 34.97
CA SER A 152 31.33 30.35 35.72
C SER A 152 32.62 30.82 36.41
N GLU A 153 33.38 29.89 37.00
CA GLU A 153 34.67 30.17 37.63
C GLU A 153 35.72 30.58 36.59
N PHE A 154 35.81 29.82 35.49
CA PHE A 154 36.75 30.10 34.41
C PHE A 154 36.53 31.51 33.80
N LYS A 155 35.26 31.91 33.59
CA LYS A 155 34.91 33.27 33.17
C LYS A 155 35.34 34.33 34.17
N SER A 156 35.09 34.11 35.47
CA SER A 156 35.48 35.06 36.51
C SER A 156 36.99 35.28 36.53
N LEU A 157 37.80 34.25 36.28
CA LEU A 157 39.26 34.38 36.20
C LEU A 157 39.73 35.24 35.02
N LEU A 158 39.00 35.20 33.91
CA LEU A 158 39.27 36.03 32.72
C LEU A 158 38.80 37.48 32.92
N GLU A 159 37.63 37.68 33.53
CA GLU A 159 37.11 39.01 33.86
C GLU A 159 37.98 39.73 34.91
N ASP A 160 38.47 38.99 35.90
CA ASP A 160 39.41 39.49 36.92
C ASP A 160 40.82 39.77 36.36
N GLY A 161 41.11 39.36 35.12
CA GLY A 161 42.43 39.50 34.49
C GLY A 161 43.51 38.55 35.03
N LYS A 162 43.11 37.54 35.83
CA LYS A 162 44.02 36.51 36.36
C LYS A 162 44.47 35.52 35.28
N LEU A 163 43.60 35.28 34.30
CA LEU A 163 43.91 34.55 33.08
C LEU A 163 43.72 35.49 31.89
N LYS A 164 44.59 35.34 30.88
CA LYS A 164 44.50 36.06 29.61
C LYS A 164 44.68 35.10 28.45
N ILE A 165 43.75 35.11 27.51
CA ILE A 165 43.74 34.19 26.37
C ILE A 165 44.39 34.87 25.17
N GLU A 166 45.40 34.23 24.58
CA GLU A 166 45.98 34.58 23.28
C GLU A 166 45.56 33.53 22.24
N LEU A 167 44.85 33.99 21.19
CA LEU A 167 44.32 33.17 20.09
C LEU A 167 44.91 33.65 18.76
N GLU A 168 45.24 32.73 17.86
CA GLU A 168 45.79 33.07 16.55
C GLU A 168 44.71 33.46 15.53
N ASN A 169 43.54 32.81 15.54
CA ASN A 169 42.54 32.92 14.47
C ASN A 169 41.14 33.36 14.94
N SER A 170 40.91 33.49 16.24
CA SER A 170 39.59 33.78 16.83
C SER A 170 39.64 34.85 17.93
N THR A 171 38.49 35.44 18.27
CA THR A 171 38.40 36.38 19.41
C THR A 171 38.07 35.64 20.72
N GLN A 172 38.46 36.22 21.86
CA GLN A 172 38.13 35.69 23.18
C GLN A 172 36.62 35.46 23.36
N ASP A 173 35.77 36.37 22.89
CA ASP A 173 34.31 36.24 22.97
C ASP A 173 33.78 35.05 22.13
N GLN A 174 34.36 34.82 20.95
CA GLN A 174 34.00 33.68 20.11
C GLN A 174 34.43 32.37 20.76
N PHE A 175 35.64 32.32 21.31
CA PHE A 175 36.15 31.15 22.03
C PHE A 175 35.30 30.80 23.26
N LEU A 176 34.94 31.79 24.09
CA LEU A 176 34.05 31.58 25.24
C LEU A 176 32.65 31.12 24.81
N SER A 177 32.08 31.73 23.76
CA SER A 177 30.79 31.31 23.24
C SER A 177 30.79 29.88 22.71
N GLU A 178 31.89 29.38 22.13
CA GLU A 178 31.98 28.00 21.64
C GLU A 178 32.27 26.99 22.77
N LEU A 179 33.04 27.38 23.79
CA LEU A 179 33.18 26.58 25.02
C LEU A 179 31.82 26.40 25.73
N GLU A 180 31.00 27.46 25.81
CA GLU A 180 29.67 27.41 26.44
C GLU A 180 28.67 26.55 25.69
N ARG A 181 28.80 26.48 24.36
CA ARG A 181 27.95 25.61 23.51
C ARG A 181 28.37 24.15 23.55
N GLY A 182 29.48 23.81 24.22
CA GLY A 182 30.04 22.46 24.26
C GLY A 182 30.63 22.00 22.93
N ASN A 183 30.94 22.92 22.02
CA ASN A 183 31.39 22.62 20.65
C ASN A 183 32.93 22.57 20.50
N TYR A 184 33.67 23.01 21.52
CA TYR A 184 35.12 23.08 21.45
C TYR A 184 35.77 21.78 21.95
N THR A 185 36.51 21.10 21.08
CA THR A 185 37.30 19.89 21.41
C THR A 185 38.79 20.15 21.18
N SER A 186 39.64 19.60 22.07
CA SER A 186 41.10 19.78 22.06
C SER A 186 41.71 19.68 20.65
N GLY A 187 42.60 20.62 20.32
CA GLY A 187 43.44 20.61 19.12
C GLY A 187 42.74 20.76 17.76
N TYR A 188 41.44 21.08 17.71
CA TYR A 188 40.67 21.07 16.45
C TYR A 188 40.50 22.44 15.77
N TYR A 189 40.51 23.54 16.53
CA TYR A 189 40.07 24.86 16.01
C TYR A 189 41.12 25.96 16.03
N ASP A 190 41.94 26.09 17.08
CA ASP A 190 42.95 27.15 17.19
C ASP A 190 44.11 26.73 18.12
N THR A 191 45.31 27.27 17.89
CA THR A 191 46.43 27.16 18.82
C THR A 191 46.19 28.15 19.97
N ILE A 192 45.92 27.65 21.18
CA ILE A 192 45.58 28.47 22.35
C ILE A 192 46.79 28.60 23.25
N ASP A 193 47.08 29.82 23.70
CA ASP A 193 48.03 30.06 24.80
C ASP A 193 47.32 30.90 25.88
N ILE A 194 47.05 30.31 27.04
CA ILE A 194 46.42 31.01 28.17
C ILE A 194 47.51 31.38 29.17
N LYS A 195 47.67 32.68 29.38
CA LYS A 195 48.70 33.25 30.26
C LYS A 195 48.13 33.64 31.61
N SER A 196 48.95 33.53 32.65
CA SER A 196 48.68 34.07 33.98
C SER A 196 48.80 35.60 34.01
N GLU A 197 48.40 36.22 35.12
CA GLU A 197 48.57 37.66 35.39
C GLU A 197 50.01 38.17 35.15
N ASN A 198 51.01 37.29 35.34
CA ASN A 198 52.43 37.61 35.18
C ASN A 198 52.96 37.43 33.74
N GLY A 199 52.12 36.93 32.81
CA GLY A 199 52.48 36.73 31.41
C GLY A 199 53.14 35.38 31.07
N ASP A 200 53.27 34.48 32.05
CA ASP A 200 53.72 33.11 31.82
C ASP A 200 52.58 32.24 31.29
N THR A 201 52.87 31.32 30.36
CA THR A 201 51.90 30.32 29.86
C THR A 201 51.46 29.40 31.01
N GLU A 202 50.19 29.53 31.41
CA GLU A 202 49.56 28.72 32.46
C GLU A 202 48.90 27.47 31.86
N TYR A 203 48.28 27.61 30.67
CA TYR A 203 47.64 26.50 29.94
C TYR A 203 47.93 26.54 28.45
N THR A 204 48.15 25.35 27.86
CA THR A 204 48.47 25.14 26.45
C THR A 204 47.26 24.73 25.59
N ASP A 205 46.15 24.34 26.22
CA ASP A 205 44.88 24.06 25.54
C ASP A 205 43.72 24.11 26.57
N CYS A 206 42.50 24.41 26.14
CA CYS A 206 41.29 24.21 26.95
C CYS A 206 40.09 23.81 26.09
N TRP A 207 39.24 22.91 26.60
CA TRP A 207 38.05 22.42 25.91
C TRP A 207 36.90 22.08 26.89
N THR A 208 35.70 21.85 26.36
CA THR A 208 34.52 21.56 27.19
C THR A 208 34.34 20.06 27.43
N PHE A 209 34.00 19.69 28.66
CA PHE A 209 33.59 18.35 29.06
C PHE A 209 32.07 18.30 29.29
N ASN A 210 31.34 17.72 28.32
CA ASN A 210 29.87 17.77 28.26
C ASN A 210 29.15 16.72 29.13
N ASN A 211 29.89 15.81 29.79
CA ASN A 211 29.32 14.68 30.54
C ASN A 211 29.50 14.82 32.06
N ALA A 212 29.52 16.06 32.56
CA ALA A 212 29.61 16.30 33.99
C ALA A 212 28.25 16.07 34.66
N LEU A 213 28.25 15.31 35.75
CA LEU A 213 27.06 15.13 36.57
C LEU A 213 26.87 16.38 37.44
N LYS A 214 25.63 16.86 37.53
CA LYS A 214 25.25 17.90 38.47
C LYS A 214 25.38 17.41 39.91
N GLU A 215 26.24 18.07 40.66
CA GLU A 215 26.54 17.74 42.04
C GLU A 215 25.40 18.22 42.95
N LYS A 216 24.80 17.27 43.70
CA LYS A 216 23.76 17.57 44.70
C LYS A 216 24.29 17.60 46.14
N TYR A 217 25.36 16.84 46.39
CA TYR A 217 26.01 16.69 47.69
C TYR A 217 27.51 16.91 47.53
N THR A 218 28.16 17.49 48.53
CA THR A 218 29.57 17.91 48.48
C THR A 218 30.50 16.83 49.04
N PRO A 219 31.64 16.53 48.39
CA PRO A 219 32.61 15.58 48.93
C PRO A 219 33.27 16.10 50.22
N VAL A 220 33.58 15.18 51.13
CA VAL A 220 34.26 15.48 52.39
C VAL A 220 35.68 15.98 52.09
N GLY A 221 35.98 17.21 52.48
CA GLY A 221 37.31 17.81 52.34
C GLY A 221 37.58 18.58 51.04
N ALA A 222 36.58 18.75 50.17
CA ALA A 222 36.65 19.63 49.00
C ALA A 222 35.30 20.37 48.81
N ALA A 223 35.29 21.55 48.18
CA ALA A 223 34.05 22.30 47.97
C ALA A 223 33.17 21.73 46.85
N ASN A 224 33.75 20.95 45.93
CA ASN A 224 33.06 20.28 44.83
C ASN A 224 33.92 19.13 44.25
N ILE A 225 33.34 18.36 43.33
CA ILE A 225 34.03 17.24 42.64
C ILE A 225 35.27 17.71 41.88
N LEU A 226 35.22 18.86 41.22
CA LEU A 226 36.36 19.34 40.41
C LEU A 226 37.56 19.70 41.30
N GLU A 227 37.32 20.34 42.44
CA GLU A 227 38.35 20.62 43.43
C GLU A 227 38.96 19.34 43.99
N ALA A 228 38.13 18.34 44.32
CA ALA A 228 38.60 17.03 44.76
C ALA A 228 39.52 16.36 43.72
N VAL A 229 39.14 16.42 42.44
CA VAL A 229 39.93 15.88 41.32
C VAL A 229 41.20 16.69 41.06
N ASN A 230 41.14 18.02 41.15
CA ASN A 230 42.29 18.92 40.96
C ASN A 230 43.36 18.74 42.05
N ASN A 231 42.93 18.50 43.29
CA ASN A 231 43.82 18.33 44.44
C ASN A 231 44.38 16.90 44.57
N THR A 232 43.89 15.95 43.76
CA THR A 232 44.29 14.54 43.82
C THR A 232 45.07 14.13 42.56
N PRO A 233 46.41 14.00 42.64
CA PRO A 233 47.25 13.64 41.50
C PRO A 233 46.82 12.35 40.79
N GLU A 234 46.29 11.36 41.52
CA GLU A 234 45.85 10.08 40.98
C GLU A 234 44.60 10.19 40.09
N LEU A 235 43.78 11.23 40.27
CA LEU A 235 42.53 11.46 39.54
C LEU A 235 42.70 12.42 38.36
N ASN A 236 43.85 13.09 38.26
CA ASN A 236 44.17 13.97 37.16
C ASN A 236 44.05 13.25 35.80
N GLY A 237 43.38 13.86 34.82
CA GLY A 237 43.12 13.27 33.51
C GLY A 237 42.03 12.20 33.48
N LYS A 238 41.35 11.90 34.59
CA LYS A 238 40.40 10.78 34.71
C LYS A 238 38.95 11.20 35.00
N LEU A 239 38.60 12.47 34.76
CA LEU A 239 37.28 13.03 35.08
C LEU A 239 36.10 12.19 34.53
N SER A 240 36.20 11.71 33.27
CA SER A 240 35.19 10.80 32.70
C SER A 240 35.02 9.50 33.47
N ARG A 241 36.11 8.91 33.99
CA ARG A 241 36.05 7.70 34.81
C ARG A 241 35.46 7.98 36.18
N VAL A 242 35.79 9.14 36.77
CA VAL A 242 35.25 9.57 38.07
C VAL A 242 33.73 9.70 37.99
N TYR A 243 33.20 10.42 37.00
CA TYR A 243 31.75 10.53 36.79
C TYR A 243 31.12 9.17 36.48
N GLY A 244 31.77 8.31 35.68
CA GLY A 244 31.27 6.96 35.41
C GLY A 244 31.21 6.08 36.67
N TYR A 245 32.21 6.17 37.56
CA TYR A 245 32.18 5.48 38.85
C TYR A 245 31.03 5.97 39.72
N LEU A 246 30.89 7.29 39.84
CA LEU A 246 29.84 7.90 40.63
C LEU A 246 28.45 7.52 40.11
N GLN A 247 28.21 7.61 38.80
CA GLN A 247 26.94 7.19 38.20
C GLN A 247 26.61 5.71 38.44
N ASN A 248 27.59 4.80 38.33
CA ASN A 248 27.36 3.39 38.61
C ASN A 248 26.98 3.14 40.08
N ILE A 249 27.61 3.89 40.99
CA ILE A 249 27.29 3.84 42.42
C ILE A 249 25.88 4.43 42.66
N LEU A 250 25.58 5.61 42.13
CA LEU A 250 24.27 6.27 42.29
C LEU A 250 23.11 5.46 41.68
N ASN A 251 23.35 4.64 40.65
CA ASN A 251 22.34 3.76 40.09
C ASN A 251 21.98 2.55 40.98
N SER A 252 22.81 2.21 41.96
CA SER A 252 22.68 0.92 42.67
C SER A 252 22.81 1.00 44.19
N LEU A 253 23.40 2.06 44.74
CA LEU A 253 23.73 2.14 46.16
C LEU A 253 22.48 2.17 47.04
N SER A 254 21.48 2.97 46.69
CA SER A 254 20.23 3.02 47.48
C SER A 254 19.54 1.68 47.52
N TYR A 255 19.40 0.99 46.38
CA TYR A 255 18.85 -0.37 46.33
C TYR A 255 19.65 -1.36 47.19
N GLN A 256 20.99 -1.28 47.20
CA GLN A 256 21.83 -2.13 48.04
C GLN A 256 21.62 -1.85 49.54
N VAL A 257 21.48 -0.57 49.92
CA VAL A 257 21.22 -0.17 51.31
C VAL A 257 19.82 -0.55 51.75
N ASP A 258 18.79 -0.31 50.93
CA ASP A 258 17.42 -0.75 51.17
C ASP A 258 17.38 -2.27 51.35
N ARG A 259 18.01 -3.02 50.44
CA ARG A 259 18.08 -4.47 50.56
C ARG A 259 18.72 -4.89 51.87
N TYR A 260 19.85 -4.29 52.27
CA TYR A 260 20.45 -4.56 53.58
C TYR A 260 19.51 -4.27 54.76
N LEU A 261 18.78 -3.14 54.73
CA LEU A 261 17.86 -2.74 55.80
C LEU A 261 16.60 -3.62 55.88
N TYR A 262 16.10 -4.12 54.74
CA TYR A 262 14.83 -4.87 54.66
C TYR A 262 14.99 -6.39 54.52
N SER A 263 16.14 -6.91 54.09
CA SER A 263 16.36 -8.35 53.88
C SER A 263 16.99 -9.07 55.09
N GLY A 264 17.26 -8.36 56.18
CA GLY A 264 17.99 -8.89 57.34
C GLY A 264 17.33 -10.10 57.99
N ASP A 265 15.99 -10.14 58.01
CA ASP A 265 15.20 -11.08 58.81
C ASP A 265 15.04 -12.48 58.17
N THR A 266 15.18 -12.59 56.84
CA THR A 266 14.82 -13.80 56.08
C THR A 266 15.63 -15.02 56.49
N TRP A 267 16.93 -14.84 56.71
CA TRP A 267 17.89 -15.92 56.99
C TRP A 267 18.29 -16.00 58.46
N GLU A 268 17.57 -15.35 59.37
CA GLU A 268 17.86 -15.38 60.81
C GLU A 268 17.49 -16.72 61.47
N GLU A 269 18.14 -17.03 62.60
CA GLU A 269 17.83 -18.23 63.40
C GLU A 269 16.37 -18.22 63.84
N GLY A 270 15.64 -19.29 63.50
CA GLY A 270 14.21 -19.44 63.79
C GLY A 270 13.28 -19.03 62.65
N ASN A 271 13.76 -18.29 61.65
CA ASN A 271 12.98 -17.88 60.47
C ASN A 271 13.21 -18.77 59.24
N THR A 272 14.25 -19.62 59.24
CA THR A 272 14.60 -20.49 58.12
C THR A 272 15.10 -21.87 58.55
N ASN A 273 14.88 -22.87 57.69
CA ASN A 273 15.49 -24.21 57.76
C ASN A 273 16.96 -24.22 57.31
N PHE A 274 17.49 -23.11 56.79
CA PHE A 274 18.85 -22.95 56.29
C PHE A 274 19.78 -22.38 57.38
N THR A 275 20.71 -23.21 57.87
CA THR A 275 21.77 -22.78 58.79
C THR A 275 23.07 -22.58 58.02
N TYR A 276 23.75 -21.44 58.21
CA TYR A 276 25.02 -21.16 57.54
C TYR A 276 26.11 -20.71 58.50
N MET A 277 27.36 -20.85 58.05
CA MET A 277 28.55 -20.33 58.71
C MET A 277 29.59 -19.95 57.67
N PHE A 278 29.97 -18.68 57.66
CA PHE A 278 31.09 -18.14 56.89
C PHE A 278 32.21 -17.75 57.85
N VAL A 279 33.42 -18.27 57.61
CA VAL A 279 34.60 -18.06 58.44
C VAL A 279 35.64 -17.30 57.63
N ASP A 280 35.99 -16.10 58.08
CA ASP A 280 37.15 -15.35 57.60
C ASP A 280 38.37 -15.80 58.43
N GLU A 281 39.26 -16.60 57.85
CA GLU A 281 40.42 -17.15 58.57
C GLU A 281 41.47 -16.07 58.90
N ASN A 282 41.47 -14.93 58.19
CA ASN A 282 42.39 -13.83 58.46
C ASN A 282 41.93 -12.97 59.63
N GLU A 283 40.64 -12.63 59.68
CA GLU A 283 40.06 -11.85 60.79
C GLU A 283 39.72 -12.70 62.02
N LYS A 284 39.78 -14.04 61.90
CA LYS A 284 39.31 -14.98 62.92
C LYS A 284 37.87 -14.68 63.35
N LYS A 285 37.03 -14.34 62.37
CA LYS A 285 35.64 -13.93 62.59
C LYS A 285 34.69 -14.92 61.94
N VAL A 286 33.64 -15.28 62.67
CA VAL A 286 32.60 -16.19 62.20
C VAL A 286 31.30 -15.43 62.01
N TYR A 287 30.74 -15.51 60.81
CA TYR A 287 29.44 -14.98 60.43
C TYR A 287 28.49 -16.16 60.30
N THR A 288 27.44 -16.18 61.11
CA THR A 288 26.48 -17.28 61.16
C THR A 288 25.13 -16.75 61.61
N ASN A 289 24.04 -17.38 61.16
CA ASN A 289 22.74 -17.14 61.75
C ASN A 289 22.56 -17.88 63.08
N ASN A 290 23.27 -18.98 63.32
CA ASN A 290 23.12 -19.78 64.53
C ASN A 290 23.90 -19.19 65.72
N SER A 291 23.20 -18.82 66.77
CA SER A 291 23.77 -18.22 67.98
C SER A 291 24.84 -19.09 68.67
N LYS A 292 24.82 -20.42 68.48
CA LYS A 292 25.81 -21.35 69.04
C LYS A 292 27.12 -21.42 68.25
N PHE A 293 27.16 -20.92 67.01
CA PHE A 293 28.32 -21.07 66.10
C PHE A 293 29.19 -19.81 66.00
N LYS A 294 29.21 -18.95 67.04
CA LYS A 294 29.90 -17.66 66.99
C LYS A 294 31.39 -17.70 67.33
N ASN A 295 31.87 -18.70 68.06
CA ASN A 295 33.25 -18.74 68.54
C ASN A 295 34.21 -19.32 67.48
N TYR A 296 35.25 -18.58 67.10
CA TYR A 296 36.22 -19.02 66.09
C TYR A 296 36.99 -20.29 66.51
N ASP A 297 37.35 -20.41 67.79
CA ASP A 297 38.18 -21.52 68.28
C ASP A 297 37.46 -22.89 68.17
N ASP A 298 36.12 -22.87 68.11
CA ASP A 298 35.26 -24.05 68.09
C ASP A 298 34.77 -24.41 66.66
N VAL A 299 35.22 -23.71 65.62
CA VAL A 299 34.77 -23.89 64.22
C VAL A 299 34.85 -25.35 63.75
N LYS A 300 35.88 -26.09 64.17
CA LYS A 300 36.02 -27.52 63.82
C LYS A 300 34.87 -28.36 64.36
N ASP A 301 34.45 -28.12 65.60
CA ASP A 301 33.36 -28.84 66.24
C ASP A 301 32.00 -28.45 65.62
N TYR A 302 31.85 -27.19 65.21
CA TYR A 302 30.66 -26.70 64.51
C TYR A 302 30.51 -27.35 63.13
N LEU A 303 31.59 -27.47 62.35
CA LEU A 303 31.57 -28.14 61.05
C LEU A 303 31.19 -29.61 61.17
N GLU A 304 31.67 -30.33 62.19
CA GLU A 304 31.27 -31.71 62.44
C GLU A 304 29.81 -31.80 62.90
N THR A 305 29.33 -30.83 63.69
CA THR A 305 27.92 -30.75 64.09
C THR A 305 27.00 -30.58 62.89
N MET A 306 27.36 -29.71 61.93
CA MET A 306 26.61 -29.50 60.68
C MET A 306 26.57 -30.73 59.76
N LYS A 307 27.54 -31.64 59.90
CA LYS A 307 27.55 -32.94 59.21
C LYS A 307 26.73 -34.00 59.95
N SER A 308 26.57 -33.86 61.27
CA SER A 308 26.01 -34.89 62.13
C SER A 308 24.49 -34.94 62.06
N GLY A 309 23.95 -35.96 61.39
CA GLY A 309 22.51 -36.19 61.27
C GLY A 309 22.16 -36.91 59.96
N THR A 310 21.09 -37.70 59.96
CA THR A 310 20.56 -38.33 58.74
C THR A 310 19.59 -37.42 57.98
N ASP A 311 18.98 -36.46 58.68
CA ASP A 311 17.85 -35.67 58.18
C ASP A 311 18.28 -34.25 57.78
N HIS A 312 19.51 -34.11 57.30
CA HIS A 312 20.07 -32.82 56.88
C HIS A 312 20.84 -32.95 55.57
N LYS A 313 20.77 -31.91 54.73
CA LYS A 313 21.69 -31.71 53.61
C LYS A 313 22.73 -30.68 53.99
N TYR A 314 23.99 -30.91 53.63
CA TYR A 314 25.08 -29.98 53.96
C TYR A 314 26.02 -29.76 52.79
N LEU A 315 26.69 -28.61 52.81
CA LEU A 315 27.83 -28.32 51.95
C LEU A 315 28.89 -27.56 52.75
N ILE A 316 30.16 -27.84 52.47
CA ILE A 316 31.30 -27.16 53.06
C ILE A 316 32.28 -26.83 51.94
N VAL A 317 32.39 -25.53 51.66
CA VAL A 317 33.38 -24.96 50.74
C VAL A 317 34.61 -24.55 51.54
N LYS A 318 35.74 -25.20 51.24
CA LYS A 318 37.06 -24.85 51.78
C LYS A 318 37.94 -24.20 50.71
N PRO A 319 39.08 -23.57 51.08
CA PRO A 319 39.95 -22.86 50.14
C PRO A 319 40.45 -23.74 48.99
N LYS A 320 40.77 -25.02 49.28
CA LYS A 320 41.17 -26.00 48.28
C LYS A 320 39.98 -26.83 47.82
N LEU A 321 39.86 -26.99 46.50
CA LEU A 321 38.78 -27.75 45.88
C LEU A 321 38.74 -29.22 46.34
N ALA A 322 39.90 -29.82 46.64
CA ALA A 322 40.00 -31.19 47.15
C ALA A 322 39.43 -31.38 48.57
N GLU A 323 39.18 -30.28 49.29
CA GLU A 323 38.65 -30.28 50.65
C GLU A 323 37.14 -29.93 50.66
N PHE A 324 36.50 -29.85 49.49
CA PHE A 324 35.05 -29.67 49.38
C PHE A 324 34.32 -30.91 49.89
N GLU A 325 33.32 -30.71 50.75
CA GLU A 325 32.52 -31.78 51.35
C GLU A 325 31.03 -31.48 51.17
N SER A 326 30.24 -32.44 50.68
CA SER A 326 28.77 -32.32 50.63
C SER A 326 28.13 -33.71 50.51
N ASN A 327 26.90 -33.86 51.03
CA ASN A 327 26.03 -35.02 50.77
C ASN A 327 24.96 -34.72 49.68
N MET A 328 25.15 -33.62 48.94
CA MET A 328 24.35 -33.25 47.78
C MET A 328 25.11 -33.52 46.48
N ASP A 329 24.38 -33.78 45.40
CA ASP A 329 24.94 -33.96 44.06
C ASP A 329 25.19 -32.59 43.39
N ILE A 330 26.28 -31.92 43.79
CA ILE A 330 26.60 -30.54 43.39
C ILE A 330 28.06 -30.39 42.90
N SER A 331 28.30 -29.38 42.05
CA SER A 331 29.62 -29.11 41.46
C SER A 331 30.54 -28.33 42.42
N ALA A 332 31.58 -28.98 42.94
CA ALA A 332 32.55 -28.33 43.84
C ALA A 332 33.15 -27.04 43.25
N ASN A 333 33.39 -26.98 41.94
CA ASN A 333 34.01 -25.81 41.30
C ASN A 333 33.06 -24.61 41.21
N GLU A 334 31.78 -24.88 40.92
CA GLU A 334 30.74 -23.85 40.82
C GLU A 334 30.52 -23.16 42.18
N TRP A 335 30.31 -23.95 43.21
CA TRP A 335 30.11 -23.47 44.58
C TRP A 335 31.33 -22.74 45.13
N ARG A 336 32.54 -23.26 44.88
CA ARG A 336 33.78 -22.56 45.25
C ARG A 336 33.93 -21.23 44.51
N SER A 337 33.56 -21.17 43.24
CA SER A 337 33.64 -19.93 42.45
C SER A 337 32.66 -18.88 42.97
N MET A 338 31.43 -19.27 43.32
CA MET A 338 30.44 -18.41 43.95
C MET A 338 30.90 -17.87 45.30
N VAL A 339 31.35 -18.72 46.23
CA VAL A 339 31.82 -18.23 47.54
C VAL A 339 33.03 -17.31 47.38
N LYS A 340 33.93 -17.62 46.43
CA LYS A 340 35.10 -16.78 46.14
C LYS A 340 34.76 -15.45 45.47
N SER A 341 33.67 -15.35 44.70
CA SER A 341 33.31 -14.09 44.04
C SER A 341 32.91 -12.99 45.03
N TYR A 342 32.61 -13.34 46.27
CA TYR A 342 32.34 -12.40 47.36
C TYR A 342 33.56 -12.10 48.24
N ASN A 343 34.71 -12.72 47.95
CA ASN A 343 35.95 -12.59 48.71
C ASN A 343 37.11 -12.05 47.84
N TYR A 344 36.84 -11.20 46.84
CA TYR A 344 37.84 -10.73 45.88
C TYR A 344 38.96 -9.87 46.49
N SER A 345 38.70 -9.13 47.57
CA SER A 345 39.67 -8.12 48.07
C SER A 345 40.70 -8.67 49.04
N LYS A 346 40.45 -9.83 49.67
CA LYS A 346 41.40 -10.48 50.55
C LYS A 346 41.88 -11.75 49.90
N LYS A 347 43.19 -11.92 49.76
CA LYS A 347 43.83 -13.22 49.49
C LYS A 347 43.66 -14.18 50.70
N ALA A 348 42.49 -14.16 51.35
CA ALA A 348 42.16 -14.90 52.55
C ALA A 348 41.66 -16.28 52.19
N ASP A 349 42.13 -17.27 52.93
CA ASP A 349 41.47 -18.55 52.99
C ASP A 349 40.13 -18.35 53.75
N CYS A 350 39.03 -18.83 53.17
CA CYS A 350 37.69 -18.72 53.75
C CYS A 350 37.01 -20.08 53.73
N ILE A 351 36.17 -20.32 54.74
CA ILE A 351 35.35 -21.53 54.84
C ILE A 351 33.89 -21.10 54.84
N PHE A 352 33.10 -21.65 53.93
CA PHE A 352 31.64 -21.51 53.96
C PHE A 352 31.02 -22.88 54.21
N ALA A 353 30.12 -22.96 55.18
CA ALA A 353 29.36 -24.17 55.48
C ALA A 353 27.88 -23.84 55.53
N ALA A 354 27.06 -24.72 54.99
CA ALA A 354 25.60 -24.66 55.10
C ALA A 354 25.04 -26.02 55.46
N SER A 355 23.98 -26.04 56.26
CA SER A 355 23.22 -27.20 56.67
C SER A 355 21.72 -26.89 56.63
N ILE A 356 20.93 -27.77 56.03
CA ILE A 356 19.49 -27.59 55.83
C ILE A 356 18.75 -28.78 56.44
N ASP A 357 17.80 -28.52 57.33
CA ASP A 357 16.92 -29.56 57.89
C ASP A 357 15.90 -30.00 56.84
N THR A 358 15.97 -31.26 56.42
CA THR A 358 15.11 -31.82 55.36
C THR A 358 13.71 -32.18 55.83
N ASN A 359 13.41 -32.06 57.14
CA ASN A 359 12.04 -32.17 57.65
C ASN A 359 11.25 -30.87 57.50
N PHE A 360 11.92 -29.76 57.14
CA PHE A 360 11.34 -28.43 56.96
C PHE A 360 10.40 -28.00 58.11
N PRO A 361 10.84 -28.02 59.38
CA PRO A 361 10.00 -27.63 60.52
C PRO A 361 9.51 -26.17 60.48
N ILE A 362 10.22 -25.29 59.78
CA ILE A 362 9.87 -23.87 59.61
C ILE A 362 9.20 -23.69 58.24
N GLN A 363 8.10 -22.93 58.18
CA GLN A 363 7.38 -22.66 56.92
C GLN A 363 8.05 -21.55 56.09
N ASP A 364 9.31 -21.77 55.72
CA ASP A 364 10.09 -20.85 54.88
C ASP A 364 9.98 -21.20 53.38
N ALA A 365 10.87 -20.60 52.57
CA ALA A 365 10.95 -20.88 51.14
C ALA A 365 11.23 -22.36 50.82
N PHE A 366 12.04 -23.04 51.64
CA PHE A 366 12.32 -24.47 51.46
C PHE A 366 11.08 -25.34 51.72
N TYR A 367 10.29 -25.02 52.74
CA TYR A 367 9.02 -25.72 53.01
C TYR A 367 8.03 -25.57 51.85
N THR A 368 7.87 -24.33 51.36
CA THR A 368 6.93 -24.03 50.27
C THR A 368 7.34 -24.75 48.98
N ASP A 369 8.62 -24.65 48.58
CA ASP A 369 9.14 -25.32 47.38
C ASP A 369 9.06 -26.85 47.50
N ALA A 370 9.28 -27.41 48.70
CA ALA A 370 9.08 -28.84 48.96
C ALA A 370 7.60 -29.26 48.79
N GLN A 371 6.66 -28.46 49.28
CA GLN A 371 5.22 -28.72 49.15
C GLN A 371 4.79 -28.69 47.68
N ASP A 372 5.28 -27.72 46.92
CA ASP A 372 4.97 -27.57 45.50
C ASP A 372 5.57 -28.71 44.68
N TYR A 373 6.84 -29.04 44.93
CA TYR A 373 7.49 -30.16 44.27
C TYR A 373 6.71 -31.46 44.47
N ASN A 374 6.33 -31.76 45.72
CA ASN A 374 5.59 -32.97 46.05
C ASN A 374 4.17 -32.98 45.45
N THR A 375 3.56 -31.81 45.25
CA THR A 375 2.24 -31.68 44.65
C THR A 375 2.27 -31.92 43.14
N TYR A 376 3.23 -31.33 42.41
CA TYR A 376 3.22 -31.31 40.95
C TYR A 376 4.13 -32.34 40.27
N ALA A 377 5.28 -32.70 40.88
CA ALA A 377 6.23 -33.67 40.31
C ALA A 377 5.58 -35.01 39.91
N PRO A 378 4.60 -35.59 40.66
CA PRO A 378 3.94 -36.83 40.26
C PRO A 378 3.13 -36.71 38.96
N TYR A 379 2.58 -35.53 38.67
CA TYR A 379 1.73 -35.30 37.50
C TYR A 379 2.52 -34.93 36.25
N MET A 380 3.78 -34.47 36.38
CA MET A 380 4.58 -34.03 35.23
C MET A 380 4.76 -35.08 34.15
N LYS A 381 5.08 -36.32 34.54
CA LYS A 381 5.28 -37.42 33.58
C LYS A 381 3.99 -37.73 32.83
N LEU A 382 2.86 -37.74 33.55
CA LEU A 382 1.54 -37.96 32.97
C LEU A 382 1.14 -36.81 32.05
N ALA A 383 1.35 -35.56 32.46
CA ALA A 383 1.08 -34.37 31.66
C ALA A 383 1.91 -34.36 30.36
N SER A 384 3.19 -34.74 30.44
CA SER A 384 4.08 -34.76 29.28
C SER A 384 3.68 -35.82 28.25
N VAL A 385 3.45 -37.05 28.70
CA VAL A 385 2.96 -38.13 27.83
C VAL A 385 1.56 -37.80 27.31
N GLY A 386 0.69 -37.28 28.17
CA GLY A 386 -0.67 -36.88 27.84
C GLY A 386 -0.72 -35.79 26.77
N SER A 387 0.14 -34.76 26.87
CA SER A 387 0.25 -33.67 25.90
C SER A 387 0.65 -34.19 24.51
N ILE A 388 1.66 -35.06 24.44
CA ILE A 388 2.12 -35.65 23.17
C ILE A 388 1.01 -36.49 22.54
N LEU A 389 0.39 -37.39 23.31
CA LEU A 389 -0.67 -38.27 22.81
C LEU A 389 -1.90 -37.47 22.35
N CYS A 390 -2.32 -36.46 23.13
CA CYS A 390 -3.44 -35.60 22.77
C CYS A 390 -3.14 -34.76 21.52
N SER A 391 -1.91 -34.27 21.36
CA SER A 391 -1.48 -33.53 20.16
C SER A 391 -1.50 -34.41 18.92
N ILE A 392 -0.95 -35.63 19.00
CA ILE A 392 -0.99 -36.60 17.90
C ILE A 392 -2.45 -36.93 17.54
N LEU A 393 -3.28 -37.21 18.54
CA LEU A 393 -4.69 -37.52 18.32
C LEU A 393 -5.45 -36.34 17.69
N PHE A 394 -5.18 -35.11 18.13
CA PHE A 394 -5.74 -33.89 17.54
C PHE A 394 -5.38 -33.78 16.05
N PHE A 395 -4.12 -34.00 15.68
CA PHE A 395 -3.71 -33.97 14.26
C PHE A 395 -4.34 -35.08 13.44
N VAL A 396 -4.44 -36.30 13.98
CA VAL A 396 -5.17 -37.40 13.31
C VAL A 396 -6.63 -37.03 13.07
N ILE A 397 -7.30 -36.44 14.06
CA ILE A 397 -8.68 -35.95 13.94
C ILE A 397 -8.76 -34.82 12.91
N LEU A 398 -7.81 -33.87 12.90
CA LEU A 398 -7.77 -32.76 11.97
C LEU A 398 -7.62 -33.24 10.52
N ILE A 399 -6.72 -34.19 10.27
CA ILE A 399 -6.55 -34.85 8.96
C ILE A 399 -7.86 -35.54 8.56
N TRP A 400 -8.46 -36.29 9.48
CA TRP A 400 -9.74 -36.97 9.23
C TRP A 400 -10.83 -35.97 8.84
N MET A 401 -11.01 -34.91 9.63
CA MET A 401 -12.00 -33.85 9.38
C MET A 401 -11.75 -33.15 8.05
N THR A 402 -10.49 -32.93 7.68
CA THR A 402 -10.10 -32.38 6.37
C THR A 402 -10.61 -33.25 5.25
N LEU A 403 -10.48 -34.58 5.34
CA LEU A 403 -10.95 -35.52 4.30
C LEU A 403 -12.48 -35.53 4.16
N ILE A 404 -13.22 -35.43 5.27
CA ILE A 404 -14.70 -35.47 5.27
C ILE A 404 -15.38 -34.10 5.11
N ALA A 405 -14.65 -32.99 5.25
CA ALA A 405 -15.18 -31.64 5.15
C ALA A 405 -15.93 -31.43 3.83
N GLY A 406 -17.15 -30.87 3.94
CA GLY A 406 -18.04 -30.56 2.81
C GLY A 406 -18.80 -31.76 2.23
N ARG A 407 -18.42 -33.00 2.51
CA ARG A 407 -19.09 -34.19 1.95
C ARG A 407 -20.33 -34.56 2.76
N CYS A 408 -21.50 -34.59 2.14
CA CYS A 408 -22.76 -34.97 2.80
C CYS A 408 -23.46 -36.05 1.98
N GLY A 409 -23.82 -37.19 2.60
CA GLY A 409 -24.55 -38.27 1.92
C GLY A 409 -23.68 -39.27 1.13
N GLU A 410 -24.34 -40.21 0.45
CA GLU A 410 -23.71 -41.27 -0.34
C GLU A 410 -23.07 -40.75 -1.64
N ASP A 411 -23.59 -39.65 -2.17
CA ASP A 411 -23.25 -39.06 -3.49
C ASP A 411 -21.86 -38.41 -3.55
N GLY A 412 -21.21 -38.20 -2.40
CA GLY A 412 -19.82 -37.71 -2.32
C GLY A 412 -19.63 -36.23 -2.71
N GLU A 413 -20.69 -35.54 -3.11
CA GLU A 413 -20.63 -34.13 -3.51
C GLU A 413 -20.26 -33.19 -2.35
N VAL A 414 -19.53 -32.12 -2.70
CA VAL A 414 -19.07 -31.09 -1.76
C VAL A 414 -20.12 -30.00 -1.66
N ARG A 415 -20.75 -29.86 -0.50
CA ARG A 415 -21.73 -28.82 -0.19
C ARG A 415 -21.12 -27.72 0.68
N LEU A 416 -21.48 -26.48 0.38
CA LEU A 416 -21.08 -25.27 1.10
C LEU A 416 -22.14 -24.90 2.15
N ASN A 417 -21.69 -24.48 3.33
CA ASN A 417 -22.54 -23.91 4.37
C ASN A 417 -22.86 -22.44 4.06
N ALA A 418 -23.83 -21.86 4.77
CA ALA A 418 -24.19 -20.44 4.62
C ALA A 418 -22.99 -19.50 4.78
N PHE A 419 -22.16 -19.71 5.80
CA PHE A 419 -20.93 -18.94 6.04
C PHE A 419 -19.90 -19.06 4.90
N ASP A 420 -19.85 -20.23 4.22
CA ASP A 420 -18.90 -20.44 3.13
C ASP A 420 -19.28 -19.66 1.84
N LYS A 421 -20.51 -19.10 1.78
CA LYS A 421 -20.97 -18.28 0.67
C LYS A 421 -20.51 -16.82 0.77
N TRP A 422 -20.05 -16.37 1.94
CA TRP A 422 -19.46 -15.04 2.09
C TRP A 422 -18.16 -14.94 1.29
N PRO A 423 -17.76 -13.74 0.83
CA PRO A 423 -16.45 -13.57 0.22
C PRO A 423 -15.33 -14.07 1.15
N THR A 424 -14.33 -14.77 0.59
CA THR A 424 -13.33 -15.54 1.35
C THR A 424 -12.62 -14.68 2.41
N GLU A 425 -12.23 -13.46 2.07
CA GLU A 425 -11.51 -12.53 2.94
C GLU A 425 -12.40 -11.96 4.05
N ILE A 426 -13.69 -11.68 3.76
CA ILE A 426 -14.65 -11.25 4.79
C ILE A 426 -14.87 -12.39 5.79
N GLY A 427 -15.02 -13.63 5.30
CA GLY A 427 -15.14 -14.80 6.17
C GLY A 427 -13.90 -15.00 7.04
N ALA A 428 -12.70 -14.90 6.47
CA ALA A 428 -11.45 -15.00 7.22
C ALA A 428 -11.31 -13.88 8.26
N GLY A 429 -11.57 -12.63 7.86
CA GLY A 429 -11.54 -11.47 8.75
C GLY A 429 -12.53 -11.61 9.92
N ALA A 430 -13.76 -12.07 9.66
CA ALA A 430 -14.74 -12.31 10.71
C ALA A 430 -14.26 -13.35 11.74
N VAL A 431 -13.65 -14.46 11.28
CA VAL A 431 -13.07 -15.47 12.18
C VAL A 431 -11.94 -14.88 13.02
N ILE A 432 -11.04 -14.12 12.41
CA ILE A 432 -9.90 -13.50 13.11
C ILE A 432 -10.39 -12.49 14.14
N VAL A 433 -11.31 -11.59 13.77
CA VAL A 433 -11.82 -10.56 14.68
C VAL A 433 -12.60 -11.17 15.84
N LEU A 434 -13.47 -12.14 15.57
CA LEU A 434 -14.24 -12.82 16.61
C LEU A 434 -13.38 -13.69 17.53
N TRP A 435 -12.21 -14.12 17.07
CA TRP A 435 -11.22 -14.79 17.90
C TRP A 435 -10.36 -13.81 18.71
N ILE A 436 -9.78 -12.78 18.06
CA ILE A 436 -8.75 -11.93 18.67
C ILE A 436 -9.28 -11.10 19.82
N VAL A 437 -10.50 -10.53 19.70
CA VAL A 437 -11.03 -9.62 20.73
C VAL A 437 -11.28 -10.37 22.05
N PRO A 438 -11.99 -11.50 22.09
CA PRO A 438 -12.16 -12.25 23.33
C PRO A 438 -10.86 -12.92 23.80
N ALA A 439 -9.99 -13.37 22.87
CA ALA A 439 -8.70 -13.94 23.25
C ALA A 439 -7.79 -12.91 23.94
N MET A 440 -7.80 -11.64 23.49
CA MET A 440 -7.08 -10.55 24.14
C MET A 440 -7.68 -10.20 25.51
N LEU A 441 -9.01 -10.16 25.63
CA LEU A 441 -9.68 -9.90 26.92
C LEU A 441 -9.41 -11.00 27.95
N ILE A 442 -9.49 -12.27 27.54
CA ILE A 442 -9.18 -13.40 28.42
C ILE A 442 -7.67 -13.44 28.72
N GLY A 443 -6.81 -13.23 27.72
CA GLY A 443 -5.36 -13.23 27.88
C GLY A 443 -4.86 -12.12 28.81
N SER A 444 -5.43 -10.91 28.72
CA SER A 444 -5.09 -9.79 29.61
C SER A 444 -5.55 -10.03 31.05
N SER A 445 -6.63 -10.80 31.26
CA SER A 445 -7.04 -11.24 32.60
C SER A 445 -6.16 -12.34 33.19
N MET A 446 -5.40 -13.06 32.35
CA MET A 446 -4.43 -14.10 32.77
C MET A 446 -3.03 -13.52 33.04
N GLY A 447 -2.97 -12.30 33.59
CA GLY A 447 -1.74 -11.51 33.79
C GLY A 447 -0.58 -12.23 34.49
N GLY A 448 -0.83 -13.30 35.25
CA GLY A 448 0.21 -14.11 35.91
C GLY A 448 1.05 -15.00 34.99
N PHE A 449 0.58 -15.31 33.76
CA PHE A 449 1.32 -16.22 32.85
C PHE A 449 2.51 -15.53 32.15
N TYR A 450 2.44 -14.22 31.96
CA TYR A 450 3.52 -13.43 31.35
C TYR A 450 4.47 -12.84 32.41
N ALA A 451 3.95 -12.49 33.58
CA ALA A 451 4.75 -11.91 34.67
C ALA A 451 5.82 -12.88 35.22
N SER A 452 5.55 -14.18 35.23
CA SER A 452 6.47 -15.19 35.79
C SER A 452 7.53 -15.71 34.81
N THR A 453 7.40 -15.46 33.50
CA THR A 453 8.33 -16.04 32.50
C THR A 453 9.22 -15.01 31.80
N VAL A 454 8.92 -13.71 31.82
CA VAL A 454 9.81 -12.67 31.25
C VAL A 454 9.59 -11.32 31.95
N HIS A 455 10.13 -11.18 33.17
CA HIS A 455 10.88 -9.96 33.48
C HIS A 455 12.39 -10.23 33.34
N GLU A 456 12.76 -10.95 32.27
CA GLU A 456 13.92 -10.54 31.47
C GLU A 456 13.53 -9.30 30.65
N THR A 457 13.08 -8.22 31.28
CA THR A 457 13.26 -6.90 30.67
C THR A 457 14.72 -6.55 30.87
N THR A 458 15.52 -7.13 29.97
CA THR A 458 16.74 -6.52 29.43
C THR A 458 16.36 -5.26 28.65
N SER A 459 15.78 -4.28 29.36
CA SER A 459 15.58 -2.89 28.93
C SER A 459 15.65 -2.04 30.21
N ASP A 460 16.81 -1.95 30.85
CA ASP A 460 17.84 -0.95 30.48
C ASP A 460 19.29 -1.39 30.75
N ILE A 461 19.61 -2.68 30.59
CA ILE A 461 20.91 -3.27 30.98
C ILE A 461 21.98 -3.17 29.87
N TYR A 462 22.10 -2.03 29.19
CA TYR A 462 23.28 -1.75 28.34
C TYR A 462 24.21 -0.67 28.91
N ALA A 463 23.89 -0.07 30.06
CA ALA A 463 24.71 1.01 30.61
C ALA A 463 25.59 0.64 31.83
N THR A 464 25.22 -0.35 32.65
CA THR A 464 25.77 -0.40 34.03
C THR A 464 26.63 -1.60 34.42
N GLY A 465 26.84 -2.61 33.58
CA GLY A 465 27.88 -3.64 33.82
C GLY A 465 27.80 -4.43 35.14
N VAL A 466 26.75 -4.26 35.94
CA VAL A 466 26.51 -4.98 37.19
C VAL A 466 25.36 -5.96 36.95
N ILE A 467 25.67 -7.24 37.07
CA ILE A 467 24.71 -8.33 36.98
C ILE A 467 23.95 -8.39 38.30
N THR A 468 22.96 -7.52 38.48
CA THR A 468 21.93 -7.71 39.50
C THR A 468 20.71 -8.30 38.83
N LYS A 469 20.68 -9.64 38.76
CA LYS A 469 19.42 -10.36 38.53
C LYS A 469 18.53 -10.10 39.74
N SER A 470 17.65 -9.12 39.65
CA SER A 470 16.56 -8.97 40.61
C SER A 470 15.58 -10.13 40.41
N TYR A 471 15.82 -11.24 41.11
CA TYR A 471 14.81 -12.28 41.31
C TYR A 471 13.75 -11.72 42.26
N GLN A 472 12.89 -10.82 41.77
CA GLN A 472 11.59 -10.61 42.41
C GLN A 472 10.76 -11.86 42.12
N THR A 473 10.97 -12.88 42.95
CA THR A 473 10.19 -14.11 43.00
C THR A 473 8.85 -13.81 43.66
N TYR A 474 8.01 -13.01 43.00
CA TYR A 474 6.57 -13.16 43.13
C TYR A 474 6.11 -14.01 41.96
N GLY A 475 6.44 -15.30 42.06
CA GLY A 475 5.77 -16.32 41.27
C GLY A 475 4.32 -16.35 41.73
N ASP A 476 3.44 -15.64 41.02
CA ASP A 476 2.01 -15.96 41.09
C ASP A 476 1.87 -17.40 40.61
N TYR A 477 1.80 -18.31 41.58
CA TYR A 477 1.64 -19.74 41.36
C TYR A 477 0.40 -19.99 40.52
N LEU A 478 0.49 -20.99 39.64
CA LEU A 478 -0.58 -21.28 38.73
C LEU A 478 -1.80 -21.84 39.49
N GLY A 479 -2.78 -20.98 39.73
CA GLY A 479 -3.97 -21.30 40.52
C GLY A 479 -4.97 -22.16 39.75
N ALA A 480 -5.93 -22.72 40.48
CA ALA A 480 -7.04 -23.46 39.87
C ALA A 480 -7.86 -22.56 38.91
N SER A 481 -7.99 -21.27 39.21
CA SER A 481 -8.61 -20.27 38.33
C SER A 481 -7.87 -20.11 37.00
N ASP A 482 -6.54 -20.13 37.02
CA ASP A 482 -5.70 -19.95 35.83
C ASP A 482 -5.78 -21.17 34.91
N LEU A 483 -5.81 -22.38 35.47
CA LEU A 483 -6.07 -23.60 34.71
C LEU A 483 -7.45 -23.58 34.06
N ILE A 484 -8.48 -23.11 34.77
CA ILE A 484 -9.84 -23.01 34.22
C ILE A 484 -9.87 -22.00 33.06
N LEU A 485 -9.28 -20.81 33.24
CA LEU A 485 -9.19 -19.78 32.20
C LEU A 485 -8.40 -20.26 30.98
N ALA A 486 -7.26 -20.92 31.18
CA ALA A 486 -6.45 -21.52 30.12
C ALA A 486 -7.25 -22.57 29.34
N GLY A 487 -8.02 -23.42 30.02
CA GLY A 487 -8.90 -24.41 29.40
C GLY A 487 -10.01 -23.78 28.56
N ILE A 488 -10.64 -22.72 29.06
CA ILE A 488 -11.66 -21.95 28.33
C ILE A 488 -11.06 -21.30 27.07
N LEU A 489 -9.90 -20.65 27.21
CA LEU A 489 -9.20 -20.01 26.10
C LEU A 489 -8.77 -21.02 25.04
N ALA A 490 -8.29 -22.19 25.45
CA ALA A 490 -7.93 -23.30 24.57
C ALA A 490 -9.15 -23.82 23.80
N ALA A 491 -10.28 -24.03 24.48
CA ALA A 491 -11.52 -24.46 23.85
C ALA A 491 -12.03 -23.42 22.84
N PHE A 492 -12.02 -22.14 23.21
CA PHE A 492 -12.44 -21.03 22.37
C PHE A 492 -11.56 -20.86 21.12
N THR A 493 -10.23 -20.93 21.31
CA THR A 493 -9.27 -20.86 20.21
C THR A 493 -9.42 -22.06 19.27
N THR A 494 -9.61 -23.26 19.83
CA THR A 494 -9.84 -24.48 19.04
C THR A 494 -11.13 -24.37 18.23
N PHE A 495 -12.20 -23.82 18.82
CA PHE A 495 -13.46 -23.61 18.12
C PHE A 495 -13.28 -22.72 16.89
N TRP A 496 -12.69 -21.53 17.05
CA TRP A 496 -12.51 -20.58 15.95
C TRP A 496 -11.51 -21.08 14.90
N PHE A 497 -10.44 -21.74 15.33
CA PHE A 497 -9.50 -22.42 14.43
C PHE A 497 -10.23 -23.46 13.58
N LEU A 498 -10.96 -24.40 14.19
CA LEU A 498 -11.68 -25.44 13.46
C LEU A 498 -12.79 -24.86 12.58
N PHE A 499 -13.51 -23.85 13.05
CA PHE A 499 -14.55 -23.19 12.28
C PHE A 499 -13.99 -22.54 11.00
N GLY A 500 -12.92 -21.75 11.12
CA GLY A 500 -12.24 -21.12 10.00
C GLY A 500 -11.57 -22.13 9.07
N PHE A 501 -10.81 -23.07 9.63
CA PHE A 501 -10.10 -24.11 8.90
C PHE A 501 -11.06 -24.99 8.08
N LEU A 502 -12.14 -25.48 8.68
CA LEU A 502 -13.12 -26.31 7.96
C LEU A 502 -13.87 -25.51 6.89
N SER A 503 -14.15 -24.22 7.12
CA SER A 503 -14.68 -23.33 6.07
C SER A 503 -13.71 -23.21 4.89
N LEU A 504 -12.42 -23.00 5.18
CA LEU A 504 -11.36 -22.91 4.18
C LEU A 504 -11.26 -24.19 3.34
N VAL A 505 -11.22 -25.37 4.00
CA VAL A 505 -11.18 -26.66 3.32
C VAL A 505 -12.39 -26.87 2.41
N ARG A 506 -13.61 -26.50 2.87
CA ARG A 506 -14.82 -26.58 2.04
C ARG A 506 -14.73 -25.67 0.81
N ARG A 507 -14.23 -24.45 0.96
CA ARG A 507 -14.01 -23.49 -0.15
C ARG A 507 -12.97 -23.98 -1.17
N ILE A 508 -11.89 -24.61 -0.70
CA ILE A 508 -10.86 -25.21 -1.56
C ILE A 508 -11.45 -26.35 -2.37
N LYS A 509 -12.12 -27.30 -1.71
CA LYS A 509 -12.73 -28.47 -2.38
C LYS A 509 -13.83 -28.09 -3.37
N ALA A 510 -14.61 -27.05 -3.06
CA ALA A 510 -15.64 -26.53 -3.97
C ALA A 510 -15.09 -25.62 -5.07
N LYS A 511 -13.76 -25.37 -5.10
CA LYS A 511 -13.10 -24.42 -6.02
C LYS A 511 -13.69 -23.00 -5.94
N THR A 512 -14.26 -22.62 -4.80
CA THR A 512 -14.88 -21.30 -4.57
C THR A 512 -13.95 -20.30 -3.90
N LEU A 513 -12.79 -20.75 -3.41
CA LEU A 513 -11.81 -19.93 -2.70
C LEU A 513 -11.46 -18.64 -3.47
N TRP A 514 -10.98 -18.80 -4.71
CA TRP A 514 -10.64 -17.67 -5.59
C TRP A 514 -11.85 -17.13 -6.35
N SER A 515 -12.81 -17.99 -6.69
CA SER A 515 -13.91 -17.56 -7.55
C SER A 515 -14.81 -16.52 -6.89
N ASN A 516 -14.99 -16.62 -5.56
CA ASN A 516 -15.76 -15.69 -4.73
C ASN A 516 -14.86 -14.78 -3.86
N SER A 517 -13.59 -14.62 -4.21
CA SER A 517 -12.66 -13.74 -3.48
C SER A 517 -12.93 -12.26 -3.77
N LEU A 518 -12.82 -11.41 -2.73
CA LEU A 518 -12.76 -9.95 -2.85
C LEU A 518 -11.50 -9.53 -3.59
N LEU A 519 -10.35 -10.16 -3.30
CA LEU A 519 -9.09 -9.88 -4.00
C LEU A 519 -9.26 -10.07 -5.51
N ARG A 520 -9.96 -11.13 -5.95
CA ARG A 520 -10.28 -11.33 -7.38
C ARG A 520 -11.15 -10.20 -7.94
N ARG A 521 -12.08 -9.64 -7.15
CA ARG A 521 -12.89 -8.48 -7.57
C ARG A 521 -12.01 -7.22 -7.69
N VAL A 522 -11.11 -6.99 -6.74
CA VAL A 522 -10.13 -5.89 -6.78
C VAL A 522 -9.20 -6.03 -7.98
N CYS A 523 -8.62 -7.21 -8.23
CA CYS A 523 -7.76 -7.45 -9.40
C CYS A 523 -8.50 -7.22 -10.73
N ARG A 524 -9.79 -7.59 -10.82
CA ARG A 524 -10.61 -7.29 -12.01
C ARG A 524 -10.82 -5.78 -12.18
N PHE A 525 -11.09 -5.07 -11.09
CA PHE A 525 -11.22 -3.61 -11.09
C PHE A 525 -9.90 -2.94 -11.52
N LEU A 526 -8.76 -3.34 -10.95
CA LEU A 526 -7.44 -2.81 -11.33
C LEU A 526 -7.10 -3.10 -12.79
N LYS A 527 -7.44 -4.29 -13.30
CA LYS A 527 -7.29 -4.63 -14.73
C LYS A 527 -8.18 -3.77 -15.63
N GLU A 528 -9.42 -3.50 -15.21
CA GLU A 528 -10.34 -2.62 -15.93
C GLU A 528 -9.86 -1.16 -15.92
N MET A 529 -9.34 -0.68 -14.79
CA MET A 529 -8.72 0.64 -14.64
C MET A 529 -7.51 0.78 -15.56
N TRP A 530 -6.61 -0.22 -15.58
CA TRP A 530 -5.41 -0.23 -16.41
C TRP A 530 -5.73 -0.28 -17.91
N ARG A 531 -6.73 -1.07 -18.31
CA ARG A 531 -7.18 -1.13 -19.70
C ARG A 531 -7.68 0.23 -20.20
N ASN A 532 -8.26 1.04 -19.33
CA ASN A 532 -8.79 2.37 -19.63
C ASN A 532 -7.85 3.51 -19.16
N ARG A 533 -6.55 3.24 -18.98
CA ARG A 533 -5.58 4.17 -18.38
C ARG A 533 -5.50 5.55 -19.05
N SER A 534 -5.72 5.64 -20.36
CA SER A 534 -5.70 6.92 -21.07
C SER A 534 -6.74 7.92 -20.55
N VAL A 535 -7.82 7.41 -19.96
CA VAL A 535 -8.91 8.22 -19.39
C VAL A 535 -8.82 8.26 -17.87
N THR A 536 -8.53 7.12 -17.24
CA THR A 536 -8.55 7.01 -15.77
C THR A 536 -7.34 7.67 -15.12
N PHE A 537 -6.19 7.75 -15.79
CA PHE A 537 -4.94 8.27 -15.19
C PHE A 537 -5.08 9.69 -14.66
N LYS A 538 -5.72 10.61 -15.41
CA LYS A 538 -5.91 12.00 -14.94
C LYS A 538 -6.75 12.08 -13.66
N ALA A 539 -7.83 11.30 -13.61
CA ALA A 539 -8.73 11.30 -12.46
C ALA A 539 -8.10 10.64 -11.22
N VAL A 540 -7.34 9.55 -11.43
CA VAL A 540 -6.59 8.87 -10.36
C VAL A 540 -5.44 9.74 -9.85
N LEU A 541 -4.73 10.45 -10.73
CA LEU A 541 -3.64 11.34 -10.33
C LEU A 541 -4.13 12.47 -9.40
N LEU A 542 -5.25 13.10 -9.72
CA LEU A 542 -5.86 14.13 -8.87
C LEU A 542 -6.26 13.57 -7.50
N LEU A 543 -6.86 12.37 -7.47
CA LEU A 543 -7.19 11.71 -6.22
C LEU A 543 -5.93 11.33 -5.43
N ALA A 544 -4.87 10.88 -6.10
CA ALA A 544 -3.61 10.52 -5.44
C ALA A 544 -2.95 11.74 -4.78
N VAL A 545 -2.96 12.91 -5.44
CA VAL A 545 -2.48 14.17 -4.83
C VAL A 545 -3.30 14.53 -3.59
N PHE A 546 -4.63 14.39 -3.66
CA PHE A 546 -5.50 14.63 -2.50
C PHE A 546 -5.22 13.67 -1.34
N ILE A 547 -5.04 12.37 -1.64
CA ILE A 547 -4.68 11.34 -0.65
C ILE A 547 -3.33 11.66 -0.01
N LEU A 548 -2.31 12.03 -0.81
CA LEU A 548 -0.99 12.40 -0.30
C LEU A 548 -1.05 13.61 0.65
N LEU A 549 -1.84 14.63 0.30
CA LEU A 549 -2.06 15.80 1.16
C LEU A 549 -2.76 15.42 2.47
N HIS A 550 -3.77 14.56 2.42
CA HIS A 550 -4.44 14.05 3.61
C HIS A 550 -3.52 13.21 4.50
N TRP A 551 -2.72 12.31 3.91
CA TRP A 551 -1.77 11.50 4.67
C TRP A 551 -0.67 12.36 5.30
N PHE A 552 -0.20 13.40 4.61
CA PHE A 552 0.74 14.37 5.17
C PHE A 552 0.14 15.11 6.38
N ALA A 553 -1.11 15.58 6.27
CA ALA A 553 -1.80 16.23 7.38
C ALA A 553 -2.01 15.29 8.59
N MET A 554 -2.16 13.99 8.33
CA MET A 554 -2.40 12.98 9.35
C MET A 554 -1.13 12.41 9.98
N ALA A 555 -0.02 12.34 9.25
CA ALA A 555 1.29 11.98 9.81
C ALA A 555 1.74 12.94 10.90
N MET A 556 1.13 14.13 10.97
CA MET A 556 1.29 15.10 12.05
C MET A 556 0.42 14.79 13.30
N ASN A 557 -0.32 13.68 13.33
CA ASN A 557 -1.26 13.32 14.40
C ASN A 557 -1.21 11.81 14.74
N ASP A 558 -1.07 11.46 16.02
CA ASP A 558 -0.79 10.08 16.51
C ASP A 558 -1.98 9.08 16.44
N GLY A 559 -3.05 9.38 15.69
CA GLY A 559 -4.28 8.59 15.68
C GLY A 559 -4.32 7.41 14.68
N GLY A 560 -3.78 6.25 15.03
CA GLY A 560 -3.73 5.06 14.15
C GLY A 560 -5.08 4.49 13.68
N TRP A 561 -6.16 4.61 14.45
CA TRP A 561 -7.49 4.09 14.05
C TRP A 561 -8.17 4.93 12.96
N PHE A 562 -7.97 6.25 12.99
CA PHE A 562 -8.51 7.14 11.96
C PHE A 562 -7.88 6.84 10.59
N PHE A 563 -6.61 6.41 10.57
CA PHE A 563 -5.89 6.08 9.35
C PHE A 563 -6.57 4.92 8.59
N MET A 564 -6.99 3.87 9.30
CA MET A 564 -7.65 2.71 8.70
C MET A 564 -9.04 3.03 8.14
N MET A 565 -9.82 3.87 8.83
CA MET A 565 -11.13 4.32 8.30
C MET A 565 -10.96 5.21 7.06
N MET A 566 -9.92 6.04 7.04
CA MET A 566 -9.62 6.91 5.91
C MET A 566 -9.22 6.12 4.67
N LEU A 567 -8.33 5.13 4.81
CA LEU A 567 -7.97 4.20 3.73
C LEU A 567 -9.20 3.55 3.08
N ALA A 568 -10.18 3.14 3.90
CA ALA A 568 -11.42 2.56 3.40
C ALA A 568 -12.24 3.59 2.58
N SER A 569 -12.33 4.84 3.05
CA SER A 569 -13.03 5.91 2.35
C SER A 569 -12.36 6.27 1.01
N GLU A 570 -11.03 6.29 0.96
CA GLU A 570 -10.24 6.59 -0.23
C GLU A 570 -10.38 5.49 -1.29
N ALA A 571 -10.40 4.22 -0.87
CA ALA A 571 -10.66 3.10 -1.76
C ALA A 571 -12.06 3.18 -2.40
N VAL A 572 -13.06 3.60 -1.62
CA VAL A 572 -14.42 3.84 -2.14
C VAL A 572 -14.43 5.02 -3.12
N ALA A 573 -13.77 6.13 -2.79
CA ALA A 573 -13.65 7.28 -3.69
C ALA A 573 -12.97 6.90 -5.02
N LEU A 574 -11.86 6.15 -4.97
CA LEU A 574 -11.15 5.65 -6.15
C LEU A 574 -12.07 4.81 -7.04
N TYR A 575 -12.85 3.91 -6.45
CA TYR A 575 -13.80 3.06 -7.19
C TYR A 575 -14.81 3.90 -7.98
N PHE A 576 -15.44 4.89 -7.34
CA PHE A 576 -16.43 5.75 -7.98
C PHE A 576 -15.80 6.66 -9.06
N VAL A 577 -14.64 7.25 -8.79
CA VAL A 577 -13.93 8.11 -9.74
C VAL A 577 -13.56 7.34 -11.01
N VAL A 578 -13.00 6.13 -10.88
CA VAL A 578 -12.63 5.29 -12.03
C VAL A 578 -13.87 4.88 -12.83
N LYS A 579 -14.94 4.44 -12.17
CA LYS A 579 -16.18 4.04 -12.87
C LYS A 579 -16.84 5.21 -13.58
N SER A 580 -16.86 6.39 -12.96
CA SER A 580 -17.37 7.62 -13.57
C SER A 580 -16.54 8.04 -14.80
N ALA A 581 -15.21 7.98 -14.72
CA ALA A 581 -14.34 8.30 -15.84
C ALA A 581 -14.55 7.36 -17.05
N ILE A 582 -14.66 6.05 -16.80
CA ILE A 582 -14.94 5.05 -17.86
C ILE A 582 -16.31 5.30 -18.49
N ALA A 583 -17.35 5.53 -17.67
CA ALA A 583 -18.70 5.82 -18.14
C ALA A 583 -18.74 7.04 -19.07
N LYS A 584 -18.14 8.17 -18.64
CA LYS A 584 -18.06 9.39 -19.44
C LYS A 584 -17.32 9.18 -20.76
N SER A 585 -16.24 8.40 -20.76
CA SER A 585 -15.51 8.09 -22.00
C SER A 585 -16.34 7.24 -22.97
N GLN A 586 -17.13 6.29 -22.46
CA GLN A 586 -17.98 5.45 -23.28
C GLN A 586 -19.09 6.28 -23.94
N ILE A 587 -19.73 7.17 -23.17
CA ILE A 587 -20.74 8.11 -23.69
C ILE A 587 -20.12 9.03 -24.75
N LYS A 588 -18.95 9.62 -24.45
CA LYS A 588 -18.23 10.48 -25.41
C LYS A 588 -17.92 9.76 -26.72
N LYS A 589 -17.55 8.47 -26.65
CA LYS A 589 -17.32 7.66 -27.86
C LYS A 589 -18.61 7.49 -28.65
N GLY A 590 -19.72 7.13 -28.01
CA GLY A 590 -21.00 6.97 -28.71
C GLY A 590 -21.51 8.24 -29.36
N ILE A 591 -21.40 9.38 -28.67
CA ILE A 591 -21.72 10.69 -29.25
C ILE A 591 -20.86 10.95 -30.49
N LYS A 592 -19.57 10.60 -30.48
CA LYS A 592 -18.67 10.78 -31.63
C LYS A 592 -19.08 9.90 -32.82
N GLU A 593 -19.46 8.65 -32.58
CA GLU A 593 -19.93 7.73 -33.64
C GLU A 593 -21.20 8.28 -34.32
N ILE A 594 -22.20 8.68 -33.52
CA ILE A 594 -23.45 9.26 -34.02
C ILE A 594 -23.16 10.55 -34.79
N ALA A 595 -22.33 11.44 -34.24
CA ALA A 595 -21.94 12.69 -34.91
C ALA A 595 -21.15 12.48 -36.21
N SER A 596 -20.48 11.34 -36.37
CA SER A 596 -19.78 10.97 -37.62
C SER A 596 -20.69 10.32 -38.67
N GLY A 597 -21.99 10.23 -38.42
CA GLY A 597 -22.99 9.69 -39.35
C GLY A 597 -23.38 8.23 -39.11
N ASN A 598 -22.78 7.56 -38.12
CA ASN A 598 -23.15 6.19 -37.74
C ASN A 598 -24.32 6.21 -36.76
N VAL A 599 -25.52 6.50 -37.28
CA VAL A 599 -26.76 6.62 -36.49
C VAL A 599 -27.26 5.29 -35.91
N ASP A 600 -26.75 4.16 -36.40
CA ASP A 600 -27.05 2.81 -35.89
C ASP A 600 -26.26 2.47 -34.61
N TYR A 601 -25.25 3.28 -34.25
CA TYR A 601 -24.42 3.01 -33.08
C TYR A 601 -25.21 3.21 -31.78
N GLN A 602 -25.30 2.15 -30.97
CA GLN A 602 -25.94 2.17 -29.65
C GLN A 602 -24.90 2.11 -28.54
N ILE A 603 -24.99 3.03 -27.58
CA ILE A 603 -24.15 3.02 -26.37
C ILE A 603 -24.57 1.84 -25.48
N PRO A 604 -23.66 0.93 -25.11
CA PRO A 604 -23.98 -0.17 -24.21
C PRO A 604 -24.35 0.30 -22.79
N LEU A 605 -25.50 -0.15 -22.27
CA LEU A 605 -26.05 0.30 -20.98
C LEU A 605 -25.63 -0.57 -19.78
N ASP A 606 -25.08 -1.77 -20.02
CA ASP A 606 -24.79 -2.81 -19.00
C ASP A 606 -23.86 -2.35 -17.86
N ARG A 607 -23.02 -1.34 -18.12
CA ARG A 607 -21.99 -0.85 -17.19
C ARG A 607 -22.26 0.56 -16.66
N LEU A 608 -23.37 1.17 -17.07
CA LEU A 608 -23.74 2.52 -16.68
C LEU A 608 -24.73 2.48 -15.51
N ARG A 609 -24.67 3.49 -14.65
CA ARG A 609 -25.48 3.62 -13.43
C ARG A 609 -25.79 5.10 -13.20
N GLY A 610 -26.92 5.38 -12.56
CA GLY A 610 -27.32 6.72 -12.15
C GLY A 610 -27.43 7.67 -13.35
N GLU A 611 -26.93 8.90 -13.19
CA GLU A 611 -27.00 9.95 -14.21
C GLU A 611 -26.35 9.55 -15.55
N ASN A 612 -25.24 8.80 -15.52
CA ASN A 612 -24.58 8.35 -16.76
C ASN A 612 -25.45 7.37 -17.57
N LEU A 613 -26.32 6.60 -16.90
CA LEU A 613 -27.26 5.70 -17.59
C LEU A 613 -28.34 6.51 -18.30
N ASP A 614 -28.96 7.46 -17.60
CA ASP A 614 -29.99 8.34 -18.16
C ASP A 614 -29.45 9.14 -19.36
N ILE A 615 -28.24 9.68 -19.27
CA ILE A 615 -27.60 10.37 -20.41
C ILE A 615 -27.43 9.43 -21.60
N ALA A 616 -26.95 8.20 -21.39
CA ALA A 616 -26.73 7.25 -22.48
C ALA A 616 -28.04 6.80 -23.14
N GLU A 617 -29.10 6.58 -22.36
CA GLU A 617 -30.45 6.27 -22.88
C GLU A 617 -30.97 7.42 -23.75
N ARG A 618 -30.90 8.67 -23.27
CA ARG A 618 -31.31 9.85 -24.06
C ARG A 618 -30.54 9.99 -25.36
N VAL A 619 -29.22 9.71 -25.35
CA VAL A 619 -28.40 9.77 -26.57
C VAL A 619 -28.80 8.67 -27.56
N ASN A 620 -29.06 7.45 -27.09
CA ASN A 620 -29.55 6.36 -27.93
C ASN A 620 -30.93 6.68 -28.53
N ASP A 621 -31.83 7.30 -27.76
CA ASP A 621 -33.14 7.75 -28.25
C ASP A 621 -33.01 8.82 -29.34
N ILE A 622 -32.06 9.75 -29.20
CA ILE A 622 -31.74 10.74 -30.25
C ILE A 622 -31.25 10.04 -31.52
N GLY A 623 -30.37 9.03 -31.39
CA GLY A 623 -29.90 8.22 -32.53
C GLY A 623 -31.05 7.54 -33.27
N ASN A 624 -31.95 6.88 -32.53
CA ASN A 624 -33.14 6.22 -33.08
C ASN A 624 -34.09 7.21 -33.76
N GLY A 625 -34.32 8.38 -33.15
CA GLY A 625 -35.15 9.44 -33.71
C GLY A 625 -34.59 9.97 -35.03
N LEU A 626 -33.28 10.15 -35.10
CA LEU A 626 -32.59 10.61 -36.32
C LEU A 626 -32.66 9.56 -37.44
N GLN A 627 -32.43 8.29 -37.12
CA GLN A 627 -32.55 7.19 -38.09
C GLN A 627 -33.95 7.15 -38.71
N ARG A 628 -35.00 7.22 -37.88
CA ARG A 628 -36.39 7.24 -38.36
C ARG A 628 -36.67 8.42 -39.28
N ALA A 629 -36.20 9.61 -38.93
CA ALA A 629 -36.38 10.81 -39.76
C ALA A 629 -35.72 10.66 -41.14
N VAL A 630 -34.52 10.05 -41.20
CA VAL A 630 -33.82 9.77 -42.46
C VAL A 630 -34.58 8.75 -43.30
N GLU A 631 -35.04 7.64 -42.70
CA GLU A 631 -35.81 6.60 -43.40
C GLU A 631 -37.13 7.14 -43.96
N GLU A 632 -37.85 7.94 -43.17
CA GLU A 632 -39.10 8.60 -43.60
C GLU A 632 -38.85 9.57 -44.76
N GLY A 633 -37.75 10.34 -44.72
CA GLY A 633 -37.32 11.21 -45.80
C GLY A 633 -37.04 10.44 -47.10
N MET A 634 -36.25 9.37 -47.02
CA MET A 634 -35.94 8.51 -48.19
C MET A 634 -37.18 7.84 -48.78
N LYS A 635 -38.09 7.37 -47.91
CA LYS A 635 -39.36 6.76 -48.34
C LYS A 635 -40.24 7.77 -49.09
N SER A 636 -40.30 9.02 -48.61
CA SER A 636 -41.07 10.09 -49.24
C SER A 636 -40.56 10.40 -50.65
N GLU A 637 -39.24 10.49 -50.85
CA GLU A 637 -38.65 10.72 -52.18
C GLU A 637 -38.90 9.56 -53.16
N ARG A 638 -38.82 8.31 -52.70
CA ARG A 638 -39.17 7.14 -53.52
C ARG A 638 -40.65 7.16 -53.94
N LEU A 639 -41.57 7.46 -53.02
CA LEU A 639 -43.00 7.52 -53.32
C LEU A 639 -43.34 8.63 -54.34
N LYS A 640 -42.72 9.81 -54.23
CA LYS A 640 -42.90 10.88 -55.22
C LYS A 640 -42.50 10.43 -56.63
N THR A 641 -41.40 9.68 -56.72
CA THR A 641 -40.86 9.15 -57.98
C THR A 641 -41.77 8.12 -58.62
N ASP A 642 -42.25 7.16 -57.83
CA ASP A 642 -43.12 6.09 -58.31
C ASP A 642 -44.45 6.67 -58.82
N LEU A 643 -44.99 7.67 -58.12
CA LEU A 643 -46.20 8.39 -58.56
C LEU A 643 -46.02 9.04 -59.94
N ILE A 644 -44.93 9.81 -60.14
CA ILE A 644 -44.67 10.50 -61.42
C ILE A 644 -44.51 9.48 -62.56
N THR A 645 -43.80 8.38 -62.30
CA THR A 645 -43.57 7.33 -63.30
C THR A 645 -44.89 6.66 -63.72
N ASN A 646 -45.77 6.34 -62.76
CA ASN A 646 -47.06 5.72 -63.03
C ASN A 646 -48.01 6.65 -63.81
N VAL A 647 -48.17 7.90 -63.35
CA VAL A 647 -49.02 8.90 -64.04
C VAL A 647 -48.59 9.10 -65.48
N SER A 648 -47.28 9.12 -65.74
CA SER A 648 -46.77 9.33 -67.09
C SER A 648 -47.02 8.15 -68.04
N HIS A 649 -47.01 6.91 -67.52
CA HIS A 649 -47.39 5.73 -68.30
C HIS A 649 -48.86 5.81 -68.74
N ASP A 650 -49.73 6.28 -67.85
CA ASP A 650 -51.16 6.44 -68.12
C ASP A 650 -51.44 7.58 -69.13
N ILE A 651 -50.54 8.56 -69.25
CA ILE A 651 -50.61 9.62 -70.28
C ILE A 651 -50.09 9.13 -71.64
N LYS A 652 -49.05 8.28 -71.68
CA LYS A 652 -48.43 7.80 -72.92
C LYS A 652 -49.39 6.97 -73.79
N THR A 653 -50.22 6.15 -73.15
CA THR A 653 -51.17 5.25 -73.83
C THR A 653 -52.21 6.00 -74.68
N PRO A 654 -53.03 6.92 -74.13
CA PRO A 654 -54.00 7.69 -74.93
C PRO A 654 -53.33 8.61 -75.95
N LEU A 655 -52.14 9.14 -75.64
CA LEU A 655 -51.41 9.98 -76.57
C LEU A 655 -50.93 9.24 -77.82
N THR A 656 -50.47 7.99 -77.67
CA THR A 656 -50.08 7.14 -78.80
C THR A 656 -51.27 6.90 -79.73
N SER A 657 -52.47 6.72 -79.16
CA SER A 657 -53.70 6.63 -79.96
C SER A 657 -54.00 7.92 -80.72
N ILE A 658 -53.84 9.09 -80.10
CA ILE A 658 -54.04 10.39 -80.76
C ILE A 658 -53.09 10.55 -81.96
N ILE A 659 -51.80 10.25 -81.79
CA ILE A 659 -50.80 10.32 -82.87
C ILE A 659 -51.20 9.39 -84.02
N ASN A 660 -51.54 8.13 -83.71
CA ASN A 660 -51.94 7.16 -84.74
C ASN A 660 -53.19 7.61 -85.53
N TYR A 661 -54.20 8.19 -84.86
CA TYR A 661 -55.38 8.71 -85.56
C TYR A 661 -55.06 9.91 -86.43
N VAL A 662 -54.17 10.80 -85.99
CA VAL A 662 -53.69 11.91 -86.83
C VAL A 662 -52.94 11.37 -88.05
N ASP A 663 -52.06 10.37 -87.88
CA ASP A 663 -51.34 9.72 -88.98
C ASP A 663 -52.28 9.03 -89.98
N LEU A 664 -53.32 8.36 -89.49
CA LEU A 664 -54.35 7.76 -90.35
C LEU A 664 -55.11 8.83 -91.14
N LEU A 665 -55.51 9.93 -90.49
CA LEU A 665 -56.19 11.03 -91.15
C LEU A 665 -55.32 11.69 -92.23
N LYS A 666 -54.01 11.84 -92.03
CA LYS A 666 -53.11 12.38 -93.07
C LYS A 666 -53.06 11.51 -94.34
N ARG A 667 -53.37 10.20 -94.24
CA ARG A 667 -53.38 9.27 -95.38
C ARG A 667 -54.65 9.33 -96.22
N GLU A 668 -55.73 9.93 -95.71
CA GLU A 668 -57.04 10.04 -96.39
C GLU A 668 -57.08 11.12 -97.51
N ASN A 669 -55.94 11.72 -97.86
CA ASN A 669 -55.74 12.61 -99.03
C ASN A 669 -56.76 13.77 -99.13
N PHE A 670 -56.94 14.52 -98.04
CA PHE A 670 -57.79 15.71 -98.01
C PHE A 670 -57.27 16.84 -98.93
N ASN A 671 -58.12 17.38 -99.79
CA ASN A 671 -57.79 18.50 -100.70
C ASN A 671 -58.05 19.89 -100.11
N ASP A 672 -58.61 20.01 -98.90
CA ASP A 672 -58.86 21.29 -98.23
C ASP A 672 -57.59 21.76 -97.46
N PRO A 673 -56.99 22.91 -97.83
CA PRO A 673 -55.81 23.44 -97.15
C PRO A 673 -56.01 23.70 -95.66
N LYS A 674 -57.24 23.99 -95.20
CA LYS A 674 -57.54 24.19 -93.77
C LYS A 674 -57.45 22.89 -92.98
N ILE A 675 -57.92 21.78 -93.55
CA ILE A 675 -57.88 20.46 -92.90
C ILE A 675 -56.42 19.98 -92.79
N GLN A 676 -55.62 20.15 -93.85
CA GLN A 676 -54.19 19.85 -93.81
C GLN A 676 -53.47 20.67 -92.73
N GLY A 677 -53.75 21.97 -92.65
CA GLY A 677 -53.20 22.83 -91.59
C GLY A 677 -53.60 22.40 -90.18
N TYR A 678 -54.85 21.95 -89.96
CA TYR A 678 -55.27 21.41 -88.67
C TYR A 678 -54.58 20.11 -88.30
N LEU A 679 -54.38 19.20 -89.27
CA LEU A 679 -53.68 17.93 -89.05
C LEU A 679 -52.20 18.16 -88.70
N ASP A 680 -51.52 19.07 -89.40
CA ASP A 680 -50.13 19.43 -89.09
C ASP A 680 -49.99 20.05 -87.69
N ILE A 681 -50.95 20.89 -87.28
CA ILE A 681 -50.98 21.44 -85.91
C ILE A 681 -51.21 20.32 -84.89
N LEU A 682 -52.18 19.42 -85.11
CA LEU A 682 -52.48 18.32 -84.19
C LEU A 682 -51.30 17.36 -84.03
N GLU A 683 -50.64 17.01 -85.13
CA GLU A 683 -49.44 16.18 -85.14
C GLU A 683 -48.32 16.84 -84.33
N THR A 684 -48.03 18.12 -84.61
CA THR A 684 -46.99 18.88 -83.90
C THR A 684 -47.29 18.95 -82.40
N LYS A 685 -48.55 19.20 -82.00
CA LYS A 685 -48.94 19.27 -80.58
C LYS A 685 -48.91 17.90 -79.90
N ALA A 686 -49.34 16.83 -80.57
CA ALA A 686 -49.33 15.47 -80.03
C ALA A 686 -47.89 14.96 -79.85
N GLN A 687 -47.03 15.18 -80.84
CA GLN A 687 -45.62 14.83 -80.77
C GLN A 687 -44.90 15.63 -79.69
N ARG A 688 -45.22 16.93 -79.54
CA ARG A 688 -44.69 17.75 -78.43
C ARG A 688 -45.10 17.22 -77.06
N LEU A 689 -46.35 16.81 -76.88
CA LEU A 689 -46.82 16.24 -75.60
C LEU A 689 -46.11 14.92 -75.29
N LYS A 690 -45.75 14.14 -76.32
CA LYS A 690 -45.04 12.87 -76.17
C LYS A 690 -43.64 13.11 -75.62
N THR A 691 -42.90 14.02 -76.24
CA THR A 691 -41.57 14.42 -75.78
C THR A 691 -41.62 15.00 -74.37
N LEU A 692 -42.60 15.85 -74.04
CA LEU A 692 -42.76 16.39 -72.69
C LEU A 692 -42.98 15.30 -71.63
N THR A 693 -43.84 14.34 -71.94
CA THR A 693 -44.15 13.23 -71.01
C THR A 693 -42.91 12.34 -70.82
N GLU A 694 -42.18 12.05 -71.90
CA GLU A 694 -40.94 11.28 -71.84
C GLU A 694 -39.85 12.00 -71.04
N ASP A 695 -39.67 13.32 -71.26
CA ASP A 695 -38.72 14.15 -70.51
C ASP A 695 -39.05 14.22 -69.00
N VAL A 696 -40.34 14.31 -68.62
CA VAL A 696 -40.76 14.33 -67.20
C VAL A 696 -40.45 13.00 -66.51
N VAL A 697 -40.72 11.87 -67.17
CA VAL A 697 -40.37 10.54 -66.65
C VAL A 697 -38.87 10.42 -66.49
N GLU A 698 -38.12 10.81 -67.51
CA GLU A 698 -36.67 10.74 -67.50
C GLU A 698 -36.10 11.60 -66.37
N ALA A 699 -36.51 12.86 -66.25
CA ALA A 699 -36.09 13.75 -65.17
C ALA A 699 -36.42 13.19 -63.78
N SER A 700 -37.60 12.58 -63.60
CA SER A 700 -37.99 11.96 -62.33
C SER A 700 -37.15 10.73 -62.00
N LYS A 701 -36.89 9.86 -62.98
CA LYS A 701 -36.07 8.66 -62.79
C LYS A 701 -34.60 9.02 -62.52
N VAL A 702 -34.06 9.98 -63.25
CA VAL A 702 -32.70 10.51 -63.04
C VAL A 702 -32.56 11.07 -61.62
N SER A 703 -33.53 11.88 -61.17
CA SER A 703 -33.41 12.59 -59.89
C SER A 703 -33.62 11.73 -58.66
N SER A 704 -34.30 10.61 -58.82
CA SER A 704 -34.56 9.63 -57.77
C SER A 704 -33.50 8.54 -57.67
N GLY A 705 -32.52 8.54 -58.59
CA GLY A 705 -31.55 7.47 -58.76
C GLY A 705 -32.15 6.17 -59.28
N ASN A 706 -33.40 6.16 -59.76
CA ASN A 706 -34.08 4.97 -60.29
C ASN A 706 -33.75 4.75 -61.79
N ILE A 707 -32.47 4.84 -62.14
CA ILE A 707 -31.91 4.55 -63.47
C ILE A 707 -30.68 3.68 -63.29
N THR A 708 -30.61 2.59 -64.06
CA THR A 708 -29.41 1.77 -64.21
C THR A 708 -28.53 2.37 -65.31
N LEU A 709 -27.26 2.63 -64.99
CA LEU A 709 -26.25 3.10 -65.94
C LEU A 709 -25.38 1.93 -66.39
N GLU A 710 -25.14 1.84 -67.69
CA GLU A 710 -24.21 0.87 -68.29
C GLU A 710 -22.91 1.60 -68.67
N LEU A 711 -22.01 1.76 -67.69
CA LEU A 711 -20.77 2.51 -67.88
C LEU A 711 -19.76 1.71 -68.74
N MET A 712 -19.19 2.39 -69.73
CA MET A 712 -18.17 1.86 -70.65
C MET A 712 -17.19 2.97 -71.05
N ASP A 713 -16.03 2.59 -71.58
CA ASP A 713 -15.06 3.56 -72.09
C ASP A 713 -15.52 4.07 -73.47
N VAL A 714 -15.81 5.37 -73.55
CA VAL A 714 -16.33 6.04 -74.74
C VAL A 714 -15.33 7.08 -75.23
N ASN A 715 -15.04 7.07 -76.53
CA ASN A 715 -14.28 8.13 -77.18
C ASN A 715 -15.17 9.35 -77.45
N LEU A 716 -15.00 10.42 -76.67
CA LEU A 716 -15.85 11.61 -76.77
C LEU A 716 -15.65 12.36 -78.10
N VAL A 717 -14.49 12.24 -78.76
CA VAL A 717 -14.24 12.83 -80.09
C VAL A 717 -15.20 12.24 -81.13
N GLU A 718 -15.33 10.90 -81.17
CA GLU A 718 -16.23 10.21 -82.11
C GLU A 718 -17.69 10.55 -81.85
N MET A 719 -18.09 10.57 -80.57
CA MET A 719 -19.45 10.88 -80.18
C MET A 719 -19.84 12.32 -80.55
N ILE A 720 -18.95 13.30 -80.33
CA ILE A 720 -19.18 14.70 -80.73
C ILE A 720 -19.34 14.82 -82.25
N ASN A 721 -18.49 14.15 -83.04
CA ASN A 721 -18.60 14.15 -84.50
C ASN A 721 -19.92 13.55 -84.99
N GLN A 722 -20.37 12.45 -84.37
CA GLN A 722 -21.67 11.85 -84.68
C GLN A 722 -22.84 12.79 -84.34
N THR A 723 -22.82 13.38 -83.14
CA THR A 723 -23.86 14.33 -82.71
C THR A 723 -23.87 15.55 -83.62
N GLU A 724 -22.72 16.10 -84.01
CA GLU A 724 -22.70 17.24 -84.94
C GLU A 724 -23.31 16.90 -86.31
N GLY A 725 -22.98 15.72 -86.87
CA GLY A 725 -23.57 15.24 -88.12
C GLY A 725 -25.11 15.16 -88.07
N GLU A 726 -25.68 14.75 -86.94
CA GLU A 726 -27.14 14.70 -86.74
C GLU A 726 -27.79 16.09 -86.64
N PHE A 727 -27.04 17.12 -86.24
CA PHE A 727 -27.53 18.50 -86.09
C PHE A 727 -27.16 19.42 -87.27
N ALA A 728 -26.41 18.93 -88.26
CA ALA A 728 -25.95 19.70 -89.42
C ALA A 728 -27.10 20.39 -90.16
N GLU A 729 -28.16 19.66 -90.52
CA GLU A 729 -29.33 20.23 -91.21
C GLU A 729 -30.03 21.31 -90.38
N LYS A 730 -30.11 21.13 -89.05
CA LYS A 730 -30.74 22.10 -88.14
C LYS A 730 -29.92 23.38 -88.01
N PHE A 731 -28.59 23.26 -87.98
CA PHE A 731 -27.70 24.42 -87.98
C PHE A 731 -27.73 25.14 -89.33
N GLU A 732 -27.73 24.41 -90.44
CA GLU A 732 -27.83 24.96 -91.80
C GLU A 732 -29.14 25.72 -92.01
N ALA A 733 -30.28 25.21 -91.51
CA ALA A 733 -31.58 25.87 -91.58
C ALA A 733 -31.60 27.27 -90.92
N LYS A 734 -30.68 27.55 -89.98
CA LYS A 734 -30.49 28.87 -89.33
C LYS A 734 -29.22 29.59 -89.78
N ASN A 735 -28.52 29.10 -90.80
CA ASN A 735 -27.20 29.60 -91.23
C ASN A 735 -26.17 29.66 -90.09
N LEU A 736 -26.20 28.71 -89.16
CA LEU A 736 -25.25 28.63 -88.04
C LEU A 736 -23.97 27.92 -88.50
N GLN A 737 -22.82 28.57 -88.31
CA GLN A 737 -21.52 27.99 -88.66
C GLN A 737 -20.91 27.28 -87.44
N VAL A 738 -20.81 25.96 -87.48
CA VAL A 738 -20.15 25.20 -86.40
C VAL A 738 -18.63 25.27 -86.58
N VAL A 739 -17.92 25.66 -85.53
CA VAL A 739 -16.46 25.68 -85.46
C VAL A 739 -16.03 24.65 -84.41
N GLN A 740 -15.36 23.60 -84.86
CA GLN A 740 -14.90 22.52 -84.00
C GLN A 740 -13.41 22.64 -83.71
N ASN A 741 -13.05 22.53 -82.44
CA ASN A 741 -11.67 22.41 -81.98
C ASN A 741 -11.56 21.12 -81.17
N LEU A 742 -11.24 20.01 -81.85
CA LEU A 742 -11.10 18.69 -81.26
C LEU A 742 -9.61 18.26 -81.27
N PRO A 743 -9.13 17.51 -80.27
CA PRO A 743 -7.78 16.95 -80.26
C PRO A 743 -7.62 15.85 -81.33
N ASP A 744 -6.40 15.65 -81.82
CA ASP A 744 -6.07 14.60 -82.80
C ASP A 744 -6.16 13.18 -82.22
N GLY A 745 -6.02 13.04 -80.89
CA GLY A 745 -6.05 11.76 -80.17
C GLY A 745 -7.40 11.45 -79.51
N PRO A 746 -7.66 10.18 -79.14
CA PRO A 746 -8.91 9.79 -78.49
C PRO A 746 -9.07 10.44 -77.12
N ALA A 747 -10.28 10.93 -76.83
CA ALA A 747 -10.65 11.50 -75.53
C ALA A 747 -11.54 10.49 -74.78
N MET A 748 -10.91 9.55 -74.07
CA MET A 748 -11.60 8.44 -73.40
C MET A 748 -12.20 8.87 -72.05
N ILE A 749 -13.49 8.60 -71.86
CA ILE A 749 -14.24 8.83 -70.61
C ILE A 749 -15.06 7.58 -70.24
N HIS A 750 -15.25 7.30 -68.95
CA HIS A 750 -15.98 6.13 -68.46
C HIS A 750 -17.45 6.49 -68.17
N VAL A 751 -18.34 6.32 -69.16
CA VAL A 751 -19.72 6.81 -69.14
C VAL A 751 -20.69 5.84 -69.80
N ASP A 752 -21.99 6.02 -69.61
CA ASP A 752 -23.01 5.30 -70.39
C ASP A 752 -23.19 6.01 -71.73
N GLY A 753 -22.83 5.35 -72.82
CA GLY A 753 -22.82 5.96 -74.15
C GLY A 753 -24.17 6.52 -74.59
N ARG A 754 -25.29 5.87 -74.22
CA ARG A 754 -26.64 6.34 -74.58
C ARG A 754 -27.03 7.58 -73.77
N ARG A 755 -26.71 7.59 -72.49
CA ARG A 755 -26.97 8.74 -71.60
C ARG A 755 -26.06 9.91 -71.91
N MET A 756 -24.81 9.66 -72.28
CA MET A 756 -23.87 10.68 -72.71
C MET A 756 -24.29 11.34 -74.02
N TRP A 757 -24.73 10.55 -75.02
CA TRP A 757 -25.31 11.11 -76.24
C TRP A 757 -26.55 11.97 -75.92
N ARG A 758 -27.41 11.55 -74.98
CA ARG A 758 -28.55 12.36 -74.51
C ARG A 758 -28.14 13.68 -73.84
N VAL A 759 -27.02 13.72 -73.13
CA VAL A 759 -26.44 14.97 -72.59
C VAL A 759 -26.05 15.89 -73.75
N LEU A 760 -25.30 15.38 -74.73
CA LEU A 760 -24.89 16.16 -75.91
C LEU A 760 -26.08 16.63 -76.74
N GLU A 761 -27.05 15.75 -77.01
CA GLU A 761 -28.29 16.07 -77.71
C GLU A 761 -29.02 17.26 -77.06
N ASN A 762 -29.14 17.27 -75.73
CA ASN A 762 -29.79 18.37 -75.01
C ASN A 762 -29.03 19.70 -75.15
N ILE A 763 -27.69 19.67 -75.13
CA ILE A 763 -26.84 20.86 -75.27
C ILE A 763 -26.87 21.37 -76.73
N TYR A 764 -26.71 20.48 -77.71
CA TYR A 764 -26.74 20.82 -79.16
C TYR A 764 -28.11 21.31 -79.61
N ASN A 765 -29.19 20.68 -79.15
CA ASN A 765 -30.55 21.13 -79.44
C ASN A 765 -30.86 22.49 -78.81
N ASN A 766 -30.25 22.80 -77.65
CA ASN A 766 -30.33 24.14 -77.08
C ASN A 766 -29.66 25.17 -78.01
N ALA A 767 -28.44 24.91 -78.48
CA ALA A 767 -27.74 25.78 -79.43
C ALA A 767 -28.53 25.95 -80.74
N ALA A 768 -29.04 24.88 -81.34
CA ALA A 768 -29.81 24.94 -82.59
C ALA A 768 -31.11 25.77 -82.46
N LYS A 769 -31.75 25.72 -81.28
CA LYS A 769 -33.01 26.44 -81.04
C LYS A 769 -32.81 27.92 -80.73
N TYR A 770 -31.82 28.25 -79.90
CA TYR A 770 -31.70 29.59 -79.32
C TYR A 770 -30.52 30.41 -79.85
N ALA A 771 -29.61 29.83 -80.64
CA ALA A 771 -28.53 30.62 -81.23
C ALA A 771 -29.06 31.63 -82.25
N MET A 772 -28.44 32.82 -82.25
CA MET A 772 -28.72 33.89 -83.19
C MET A 772 -28.40 33.43 -84.63
N PRO A 773 -29.37 33.47 -85.57
CA PRO A 773 -29.14 33.06 -86.96
C PRO A 773 -27.95 33.77 -87.60
N GLY A 774 -27.19 33.07 -88.44
CA GLY A 774 -26.00 33.62 -89.12
C GLY A 774 -24.74 33.75 -88.26
N THR A 775 -24.75 33.26 -87.01
CA THR A 775 -23.58 33.31 -86.11
C THR A 775 -22.83 31.97 -86.03
N ARG A 776 -21.74 31.94 -85.25
CA ARG A 776 -20.91 30.75 -85.03
C ARG A 776 -21.27 30.03 -83.74
N VAL A 777 -21.24 28.70 -83.79
CA VAL A 777 -21.33 27.81 -82.62
C VAL A 777 -19.97 27.14 -82.43
N TYR A 778 -19.33 27.34 -81.28
CA TYR A 778 -18.02 26.76 -80.99
C TYR A 778 -18.17 25.49 -80.17
N ALA A 779 -17.66 24.38 -80.69
CA ALA A 779 -17.58 23.08 -80.03
C ALA A 779 -16.11 22.78 -79.74
N ASP A 780 -15.70 22.99 -78.49
CA ASP A 780 -14.31 22.85 -78.07
C ASP A 780 -14.15 21.66 -77.13
N LEU A 781 -13.17 20.79 -77.41
CA LEU A 781 -12.80 19.67 -76.56
C LEU A 781 -11.33 19.80 -76.12
N TRP A 782 -11.09 19.78 -74.81
CA TRP A 782 -9.76 19.78 -74.22
C TRP A 782 -9.54 18.50 -73.43
N VAL A 783 -8.32 17.97 -73.52
CA VAL A 783 -7.89 16.79 -72.77
C VAL A 783 -6.65 17.19 -71.97
N ASP A 784 -6.72 17.07 -70.66
CA ASP A 784 -5.57 17.24 -69.76
C ASP A 784 -5.10 15.88 -69.19
N GLU A 785 -4.21 15.87 -68.20
CA GLU A 785 -3.69 14.62 -67.61
C GLU A 785 -4.73 13.85 -66.78
N GLU A 786 -5.74 14.54 -66.26
CA GLU A 786 -6.71 14.01 -65.30
C GLU A 786 -8.16 14.06 -65.80
N HIS A 787 -8.50 14.95 -66.73
CA HIS A 787 -9.86 15.26 -67.16
C HIS A 787 -9.99 15.48 -68.67
N VAL A 788 -11.19 15.23 -69.17
CA VAL A 788 -11.67 15.55 -70.51
C VAL A 788 -12.80 16.58 -70.36
N ARG A 789 -12.65 17.74 -70.99
CA ARG A 789 -13.60 18.86 -70.89
C ARG A 789 -14.13 19.24 -72.28
N PHE A 790 -15.45 19.14 -72.44
CA PHE A 790 -16.15 19.62 -73.64
C PHE A 790 -16.93 20.90 -73.32
N SER A 791 -16.90 21.88 -74.21
CA SER A 791 -17.79 23.04 -74.12
C SER A 791 -18.44 23.38 -75.45
N LEU A 792 -19.75 23.67 -75.40
CA LEU A 792 -20.51 24.23 -76.52
C LEU A 792 -20.85 25.69 -76.20
N LYS A 793 -20.50 26.61 -77.11
CA LYS A 793 -20.70 28.05 -76.96
C LYS A 793 -21.47 28.61 -78.15
N ASN A 794 -22.44 29.47 -77.89
CA ASN A 794 -23.16 30.22 -78.93
C ASN A 794 -23.58 31.60 -78.44
N ILE A 795 -23.85 32.50 -79.39
CA ILE A 795 -24.53 33.77 -79.13
C ILE A 795 -26.03 33.51 -79.22
N SER A 796 -26.78 33.86 -78.18
CA SER A 796 -28.23 33.70 -78.10
C SER A 796 -28.95 34.76 -78.94
N GLU A 797 -30.07 34.38 -79.56
CA GLU A 797 -30.94 35.30 -80.31
C GLU A 797 -31.59 36.37 -79.41
N GLN A 798 -31.79 36.04 -78.13
CA GLN A 798 -32.32 36.96 -77.11
C GLN A 798 -31.36 37.12 -75.92
N PRO A 799 -31.32 38.28 -75.25
CA PRO A 799 -30.53 38.49 -74.04
C PRO A 799 -30.91 37.52 -72.92
N LEU A 800 -29.91 36.94 -72.24
CA LEU A 800 -30.11 35.97 -71.16
C LEU A 800 -30.15 36.70 -69.81
N ASN A 801 -31.35 37.15 -69.40
CA ASN A 801 -31.56 37.87 -68.13
C ASN A 801 -31.84 36.93 -66.92
N ILE A 802 -31.34 35.69 -66.95
CA ILE A 802 -31.56 34.68 -65.90
C ILE A 802 -30.21 34.14 -65.43
N SER A 803 -30.10 33.79 -64.15
CA SER A 803 -28.88 33.20 -63.60
C SER A 803 -28.61 31.80 -64.15
N ALA A 804 -27.34 31.39 -64.18
CA ALA A 804 -26.94 30.08 -64.67
C ALA A 804 -27.54 28.92 -63.85
N ASP A 805 -27.67 29.09 -62.53
CA ASP A 805 -28.27 28.10 -61.65
C ASP A 805 -29.76 27.92 -61.92
N GLU A 806 -30.49 29.03 -62.06
CA GLU A 806 -31.93 29.06 -62.33
C GLU A 806 -32.27 28.46 -63.71
N LEU A 807 -31.44 28.69 -64.73
CA LEU A 807 -31.57 28.06 -66.06
C LEU A 807 -31.37 26.54 -66.07
N THR A 808 -30.75 25.98 -65.02
CA THR A 808 -30.60 24.52 -64.84
C THR A 808 -31.68 23.90 -63.96
N GLU A 809 -32.58 24.70 -63.38
CA GLU A 809 -33.73 24.19 -62.63
C GLU A 809 -34.82 23.62 -63.55
N ARG A 810 -35.67 22.73 -63.00
CA ARG A 810 -36.71 22.05 -63.78
C ARG A 810 -37.82 23.02 -64.17
N PHE A 811 -38.28 22.92 -65.41
CA PHE A 811 -39.38 23.71 -65.98
C PHE A 811 -39.11 25.21 -66.14
N ILE A 812 -37.87 25.66 -65.90
CA ILE A 812 -37.45 27.04 -66.13
C ILE A 812 -37.09 27.25 -67.61
N ARG A 813 -37.42 28.43 -68.14
CA ARG A 813 -37.07 28.87 -69.50
C ARG A 813 -36.56 30.31 -69.47
N GLY A 814 -35.62 30.62 -70.36
CA GLY A 814 -34.97 31.95 -70.49
C GLY A 814 -35.80 33.06 -71.15
N ASP A 815 -36.94 32.74 -71.79
CA ASP A 815 -37.71 33.65 -72.64
C ASP A 815 -39.01 34.11 -71.94
N ILE A 816 -39.35 35.40 -72.07
CA ILE A 816 -40.56 36.03 -71.51
C ILE A 816 -41.80 35.64 -72.34
N SER A 817 -41.63 35.21 -73.60
CA SER A 817 -42.70 34.78 -74.49
C SER A 817 -42.93 33.26 -74.45
N ARG A 818 -44.10 32.80 -73.98
CA ARG A 818 -44.47 31.37 -73.91
C ARG A 818 -44.63 30.67 -75.28
N SER A 819 -44.28 31.33 -76.38
CA SER A 819 -44.52 30.91 -77.76
C SER A 819 -43.49 29.93 -78.33
N THR A 820 -42.31 29.79 -77.73
CA THR A 820 -41.23 28.91 -78.23
C THR A 820 -41.37 27.44 -77.73
N GLU A 821 -40.86 26.50 -78.51
CA GLU A 821 -40.96 25.05 -78.24
C GLU A 821 -39.84 24.50 -77.35
N GLY A 822 -40.19 24.04 -76.14
CA GLY A 822 -39.26 23.32 -75.25
C GLY A 822 -39.94 22.83 -73.95
N SER A 823 -39.36 21.86 -73.25
CA SER A 823 -39.87 21.32 -71.99
C SER A 823 -39.40 22.07 -70.75
N GLY A 824 -38.27 22.79 -70.84
CA GLY A 824 -37.57 23.34 -69.68
C GLY A 824 -36.91 22.26 -68.82
N LEU A 825 -36.79 21.02 -69.34
CA LEU A 825 -36.18 19.90 -68.63
C LEU A 825 -34.82 19.50 -69.19
N GLY A 826 -34.52 19.80 -70.46
CA GLY A 826 -33.30 19.33 -71.15
C GLY A 826 -31.99 19.66 -70.43
N LEU A 827 -31.78 20.91 -69.99
CA LEU A 827 -30.56 21.29 -69.26
C LEU A 827 -30.49 20.65 -67.87
N SER A 828 -31.62 20.52 -67.17
CA SER A 828 -31.67 19.84 -65.88
C SER A 828 -31.37 18.33 -66.00
N ILE A 829 -31.86 17.68 -67.06
CA ILE A 829 -31.57 16.28 -67.41
C ILE A 829 -30.09 16.14 -67.75
N ALA A 830 -29.54 17.03 -68.58
CA ALA A 830 -28.13 17.03 -68.95
C ALA A 830 -27.21 17.18 -67.72
N LYS A 831 -27.53 18.11 -66.81
CA LYS A 831 -26.83 18.31 -65.54
C LYS A 831 -26.86 17.06 -64.67
N SER A 832 -28.05 16.52 -64.40
CA SER A 832 -28.18 15.35 -63.53
C SER A 832 -27.59 14.07 -64.14
N LEU A 833 -27.72 13.84 -65.46
CA LEU A 833 -27.06 12.71 -66.14
C LEU A 833 -25.54 12.83 -66.11
N THR A 834 -24.99 14.04 -66.27
CA THR A 834 -23.54 14.28 -66.17
C THR A 834 -23.05 13.96 -64.75
N GLN A 835 -23.75 14.46 -63.73
CA GLN A 835 -23.41 14.23 -62.31
C GLN A 835 -23.54 12.76 -61.89
N MET A 836 -24.59 12.05 -62.32
CA MET A 836 -24.75 10.63 -62.02
C MET A 836 -23.66 9.75 -62.65
N GLN A 837 -23.06 10.20 -63.75
CA GLN A 837 -21.94 9.53 -64.43
C GLN A 837 -20.58 9.99 -63.90
N GLY A 838 -20.54 10.73 -62.78
CA GLY A 838 -19.30 11.16 -62.14
C GLY A 838 -18.61 12.37 -62.79
N GLY A 839 -19.30 13.07 -63.69
CA GLY A 839 -18.81 14.31 -64.32
C GLY A 839 -19.38 15.57 -63.67
N GLU A 840 -18.83 16.73 -64.05
CA GLU A 840 -19.30 18.05 -63.65
C GLU A 840 -19.93 18.79 -64.82
N PHE A 841 -21.11 19.39 -64.60
CA PHE A 841 -21.81 20.22 -65.59
C PHE A 841 -21.82 21.67 -65.11
N ARG A 842 -21.23 22.59 -65.89
CA ARG A 842 -21.18 24.02 -65.59
C ARG A 842 -21.85 24.83 -66.70
N LEU A 843 -22.59 25.86 -66.32
CA LEU A 843 -23.20 26.81 -67.23
C LEU A 843 -22.64 28.21 -66.97
N TYR A 844 -22.22 28.91 -68.04
CA TYR A 844 -21.75 30.28 -67.98
C TYR A 844 -22.57 31.13 -68.95
N LEU A 845 -23.04 32.28 -68.44
CA LEU A 845 -23.89 33.22 -69.14
C LEU A 845 -23.30 34.62 -68.99
N ASP A 846 -23.21 35.36 -70.08
CA ASP A 846 -22.71 36.74 -70.07
C ASP A 846 -23.38 37.53 -71.21
N GLY A 847 -24.41 38.31 -70.86
CA GLY A 847 -25.24 39.03 -71.83
C GLY A 847 -25.99 38.08 -72.77
N ASP A 848 -25.52 37.96 -74.00
CA ASP A 848 -26.02 37.06 -75.04
C ASP A 848 -25.17 35.79 -75.21
N LEU A 849 -24.03 35.68 -74.52
CA LEU A 849 -23.17 34.50 -74.58
C LEU A 849 -23.72 33.37 -73.72
N PHE A 850 -23.99 32.23 -74.35
CA PHE A 850 -24.29 30.96 -73.70
C PHE A 850 -23.11 30.00 -73.82
N LYS A 851 -22.68 29.41 -72.69
CA LYS A 851 -21.66 28.36 -72.66
C LYS A 851 -22.05 27.24 -71.71
N ALA A 852 -22.25 26.04 -72.24
CA ALA A 852 -22.37 24.81 -71.46
C ALA A 852 -21.04 24.05 -71.47
N THR A 853 -20.58 23.61 -70.31
CA THR A 853 -19.33 22.84 -70.16
C THR A 853 -19.60 21.56 -69.39
N ILE A 854 -19.12 20.44 -69.91
CA ILE A 854 -19.10 19.14 -69.23
C ILE A 854 -17.66 18.68 -69.04
N GLU A 855 -17.38 18.08 -67.90
CA GLU A 855 -16.04 17.68 -67.49
C GLU A 855 -16.09 16.29 -66.85
N PHE A 856 -15.27 15.36 -67.32
CA PHE A 856 -15.20 13.99 -66.79
C PHE A 856 -13.75 13.61 -66.51
N PRO A 857 -13.49 12.73 -65.53
CA PRO A 857 -12.17 12.12 -65.36
C PRO A 857 -11.75 11.37 -66.63
N ARG A 858 -10.50 11.58 -67.04
CA ARG A 858 -9.90 10.92 -68.20
C ARG A 858 -9.60 9.45 -67.88
N VAL A 859 -10.05 8.55 -68.75
CA VAL A 859 -9.62 7.15 -68.75
C VAL A 859 -8.29 7.07 -69.50
N ARG A 860 -7.28 6.50 -68.85
CA ARG A 860 -5.92 6.39 -69.38
C ARG A 860 -5.74 5.22 -70.32
#